data_AF-A0A351VCW7-F1
#
_entry.id   AF-A0A351VCW7-F1
#
_cell.length_a   1.000
_cell.length_b   1.000
_cell.length_c   1.000
_cell.angle_alpha   90.00
_cell.angle_beta   90.00
_cell.angle_gamma   90.00
#
_symmetry.space_group_name_H-M   'P 1'
#
loop_
_entity.id
_entity.type
_entity.pdbx_description
1 polymer ?
#
loop_
_entity_poly.entity_id
_entity_poly.type
_entity_poly.pdbx_seq_one_letter_code
_entity_poly.pdbx_strand_id
1 'polypeptide(L)'
;LDTYWSDHCRHTTFSTELKEVEFGEGYYKSPIETTYQSYLDTREELFGGRKDKFVCLMDLALMAMRKLKKDGKLDDMEESDEINACSVVVPVEMDYGEGPVKEEWLVFFKNETHNHPTEIEPFGGAATCLGGAIRDPLSGRGYVYQAMRITGAADPTVPVKDTLKGKLSQKKLVRGAAGGYSSYGNQIGLATGYVKEIYHPDYVAKRMEIGAVMGAAPRSNVIRGNSDPGDIIILLGGRTGRDGCGGATGSSKVHTESSIETCGAEVQKGNAPTERKIQRLFRRAEVSRLIKKCNDFGAGGVSVAIGELADGLVVDLDKVPKKYAGLDGTELAISESQERMAVVVSPENVELFLNYAAEENLEAVSVAEVVQEPRLVLKWRGKEIVNIKRAFLDTNGAHQETDVKVDIPEKEKNYLNKIAVPAVAGQLEKEDVKAAWLALLNDLNVCSQKGLVEMFDSSIGAASVLMPYGGKYQLTETQTMVAKLPVMKGKTDTVTMMGYGFDPYLSSWSPYHGAIYAVTESMAKIVASGGDCRKIRFTFQEYFRRMTSDPERWSQPFAALLGAYDAQIGYGLPSIGGKDSMSGTFNDIDVPPTLVSFAVDVAKEKDIITPELKKAGNKLVQFRLEKDEYDVPVYEEVLKLYQQITALIGSGAIVSAYAVDAKGIAAALSKMAFGNKMGVKLLEELAAKELFENGLGDIVAEVKADKLGELENIGNCRVIGEVADEPGFVYKDVFISMEEALEAWTSKLEKVFPTKAFRDTAPVDSPVYQTDKIYVCKKKVAKPTVFIPVFPGTNCEYDSAKAFEDAGAKVITTVFKNRTAEDIRESVETFEKAINQAQIIMFPGGFSAGDEPDGSAKFFATAFQNAKMKEAVMRLLSERDGLALGICNGFQALVKLGLVPFGDIVGQDENSPTLTFNTINRHISRMVYTKVVSNKSPWLQEAELGRTYVVPASHGEGRFVAPKEWLEKLTANGQVAIRYADAEG
;
A
#
# COMPACT_ATOMS: atom_id res chain seq x y z
N LEU A 1 5.26 14.17 29.29
CA LEU A 1 6.61 13.57 29.39
C LEU A 1 6.54 12.10 29.03
N ASP A 2 5.73 11.29 29.75
CA ASP A 2 5.56 9.85 29.47
C ASP A 2 5.33 9.50 28.00
N THR A 3 4.45 10.24 27.31
CA THR A 3 4.23 10.07 25.86
C THR A 3 5.44 10.47 25.02
N TYR A 4 6.05 11.61 25.34
CA TYR A 4 7.18 12.20 24.62
C TYR A 4 8.47 11.38 24.76
N TRP A 5 8.63 10.65 25.87
CA TRP A 5 9.75 9.76 26.16
C TRP A 5 9.37 8.28 26.05
N SER A 6 8.20 7.96 25.52
CA SER A 6 7.80 6.57 25.30
C SER A 6 8.71 5.90 24.28
N ASP A 7 8.84 4.58 24.40
CA ASP A 7 9.64 3.77 23.47
C ASP A 7 9.20 3.97 22.01
N HIS A 8 7.88 4.11 21.79
CA HIS A 8 7.30 4.37 20.48
C HIS A 8 7.76 5.70 19.84
N CYS A 9 8.00 6.74 20.64
CA CYS A 9 8.39 8.07 20.13
C CYS A 9 9.90 8.30 20.11
N ARG A 10 10.65 7.64 21.01
CA ARG A 10 12.09 7.89 21.20
C ARG A 10 12.97 6.68 20.93
N HIS A 11 12.39 5.55 20.55
CA HIS A 11 13.12 4.33 20.23
C HIS A 11 14.09 3.96 21.37
N THR A 12 13.60 4.03 22.62
CA THR A 12 14.45 3.87 23.82
C THR A 12 15.12 2.49 23.88
N THR A 13 14.41 1.44 23.47
CA THR A 13 14.92 0.08 23.33
C THR A 13 16.04 0.05 22.30
N PHE A 14 15.83 0.69 21.14
CA PHE A 14 16.85 0.77 20.10
C PHE A 14 18.05 1.64 20.49
N SER A 15 17.84 2.59 21.39
CA SER A 15 18.86 3.50 21.92
C SER A 15 19.51 3.00 23.20
N THR A 16 19.15 1.81 23.70
CA THR A 16 19.76 1.20 24.89
C THR A 16 21.20 0.80 24.57
N GLU A 17 22.14 1.18 25.44
CA GLU A 17 23.56 0.81 25.28
C GLU A 17 23.75 -0.69 25.49
N LEU A 18 24.44 -1.34 24.55
CA LEU A 18 24.83 -2.74 24.59
C LEU A 18 26.30 -2.81 25.05
N LYS A 19 26.53 -3.22 26.30
CA LYS A 19 27.87 -3.17 26.93
C LYS A 19 28.72 -4.37 26.57
N GLU A 20 28.24 -5.56 26.87
CA GLU A 20 28.91 -6.82 26.55
C GLU A 20 28.13 -7.56 25.47
N VAL A 21 28.84 -8.03 24.44
CA VAL A 21 28.28 -8.88 23.37
C VAL A 21 29.03 -10.21 23.41
N GLU A 22 28.34 -11.24 23.88
CA GLU A 22 28.85 -12.62 23.93
C GLU A 22 28.25 -13.43 22.78
N PHE A 23 29.08 -14.15 22.03
CA PHE A 23 28.63 -15.08 20.99
C PHE A 23 28.67 -16.50 21.52
N GLY A 24 27.55 -17.22 21.36
CA GLY A 24 27.51 -18.65 21.63
C GLY A 24 28.50 -19.45 20.74
N GLU A 25 28.63 -20.74 21.03
CA GLU A 25 29.44 -21.65 20.23
C GLU A 25 28.61 -22.31 19.11
N GLY A 26 29.21 -22.53 17.94
CA GLY A 26 28.54 -23.24 16.85
C GLY A 26 29.14 -22.96 15.48
N TYR A 27 28.67 -23.69 14.47
CA TYR A 27 29.18 -23.63 13.09
C TYR A 27 29.09 -22.22 12.46
N TYR A 28 28.00 -21.51 12.69
CA TYR A 28 27.77 -20.17 12.12
C TYR A 28 28.28 -19.03 13.03
N LYS A 29 29.07 -19.33 14.07
CA LYS A 29 29.66 -18.27 14.92
C LYS A 29 30.53 -17.32 14.10
N SER A 30 31.42 -17.89 13.29
CA SER A 30 32.42 -17.16 12.51
C SER A 30 31.85 -16.04 11.63
N PRO A 31 30.86 -16.27 10.74
CA PRO A 31 30.31 -15.21 9.88
C PRO A 31 29.62 -14.10 10.69
N ILE A 32 28.90 -14.45 11.76
CA ILE A 32 28.17 -13.47 12.59
C ILE A 32 29.16 -12.58 13.36
N GLU A 33 30.18 -13.18 13.98
CA GLU A 33 31.23 -12.46 14.72
C GLU A 33 32.07 -11.58 13.78
N THR A 34 32.40 -12.08 12.59
CA THR A 34 33.10 -11.32 11.55
C THR A 34 32.30 -10.10 11.10
N THR A 35 30.98 -10.25 10.93
CA THR A 35 30.09 -9.13 10.60
C THR A 35 30.08 -8.09 11.72
N TYR A 36 30.02 -8.52 12.97
CA TYR A 36 30.08 -7.61 14.11
C TYR A 36 31.39 -6.84 14.16
N GLN A 37 32.53 -7.50 13.90
CA GLN A 37 33.82 -6.81 13.81
C GLN A 37 33.84 -5.79 12.67
N SER A 38 33.32 -6.14 11.47
CA SER A 38 33.18 -5.20 10.35
C SER A 38 32.33 -3.98 10.70
N TYR A 39 31.25 -4.17 11.46
CA TYR A 39 30.44 -3.09 12.01
C TYR A 39 31.24 -2.21 12.98
N LEU A 40 32.00 -2.79 13.91
CA LEU A 40 32.83 -2.04 14.86
C LEU A 40 33.93 -1.23 14.16
N ASP A 41 34.58 -1.81 13.15
CA ASP A 41 35.60 -1.14 12.36
C ASP A 41 35.01 0.07 11.61
N THR A 42 33.83 -0.12 11.01
CA THR A 42 33.09 0.96 10.33
C THR A 42 32.66 2.05 11.31
N ARG A 43 32.24 1.65 12.50
CA ARG A 43 31.86 2.56 13.59
C ARG A 43 33.05 3.41 14.04
N GLU A 44 34.22 2.81 14.21
CA GLU A 44 35.45 3.54 14.53
C GLU A 44 35.85 4.49 13.38
N GLU A 45 35.72 4.06 12.13
CA GLU A 45 35.97 4.88 10.93
C GLU A 45 35.06 6.13 10.86
N LEU A 46 33.81 6.02 11.33
CA LEU A 46 32.80 7.08 11.27
C LEU A 46 32.77 7.96 12.52
N PHE A 47 33.01 7.39 13.70
CA PHE A 47 32.84 8.08 14.99
C PHE A 47 34.11 8.24 15.82
N GLY A 48 35.25 7.68 15.42
CA GLY A 48 36.50 7.66 16.20
C GLY A 48 36.72 8.91 17.05
N GLY A 49 36.76 8.74 18.38
CA GLY A 49 36.91 9.81 19.37
C GLY A 49 35.61 10.40 19.96
N ARG A 50 34.42 10.03 19.46
CA ARG A 50 33.10 10.44 19.99
C ARG A 50 32.70 9.59 21.21
N LYS A 51 32.81 10.14 22.42
CA LYS A 51 32.39 9.46 23.67
C LYS A 51 30.87 9.44 23.90
N ASP A 52 30.13 10.25 23.16
CA ASP A 52 28.67 10.33 23.22
C ASP A 52 27.97 9.29 22.34
N LYS A 53 28.73 8.45 21.64
CA LYS A 53 28.23 7.35 20.83
C LYS A 53 28.66 6.02 21.45
N PHE A 54 27.70 5.12 21.63
CA PHE A 54 27.89 3.75 22.13
C PHE A 54 27.22 2.75 21.18
N VAL A 55 27.46 1.45 21.36
CA VAL A 55 26.83 0.40 20.54
C VAL A 55 25.38 0.25 20.99
N CYS A 56 24.43 0.35 20.07
CA CYS A 56 23.01 0.11 20.29
C CYS A 56 22.35 -0.37 18.99
N LEU A 57 21.10 -0.86 19.05
CA LEU A 57 20.40 -1.35 17.86
C LEU A 57 20.17 -0.23 16.83
N MET A 58 19.91 1.01 17.28
CA MET A 58 19.82 2.18 16.39
C MET A 58 21.14 2.47 15.68
N ASP A 59 22.27 2.25 16.36
CA ASP A 59 23.59 2.44 15.75
C ASP A 59 23.84 1.40 14.66
N LEU A 60 23.54 0.12 14.94
CA LEU A 60 23.59 -0.98 13.98
C LEU A 60 22.69 -0.73 12.76
N ALA A 61 21.43 -0.36 12.98
CA ALA A 61 20.45 -0.14 11.92
C ALA A 61 20.87 0.96 10.93
N LEU A 62 21.56 2.00 11.41
CA LEU A 62 21.97 3.15 10.59
C LEU A 62 23.39 3.04 10.01
N MET A 63 24.20 2.09 10.47
CA MET A 63 25.64 2.07 10.18
C MET A 63 25.93 1.86 8.69
N ALA A 64 25.26 0.90 8.06
CA ALA A 64 25.45 0.61 6.64
C ALA A 64 25.12 1.82 5.77
N MET A 65 23.97 2.47 6.02
CA MET A 65 23.57 3.68 5.31
C MET A 65 24.61 4.81 5.46
N ARG A 66 25.09 5.06 6.69
CA ARG A 66 26.11 6.10 6.94
C ARG A 66 27.40 5.82 6.20
N LYS A 67 27.85 4.56 6.21
CA LYS A 67 29.05 4.12 5.50
C LYS A 67 28.89 4.27 3.98
N LEU A 68 27.80 3.74 3.43
CA LEU A 68 27.52 3.82 2.00
C LEU A 68 27.31 5.25 1.51
N LYS A 69 26.73 6.13 2.33
CA LYS A 69 26.67 7.57 2.06
C LYS A 69 28.06 8.20 2.03
N LYS A 70 28.92 7.92 3.02
CA LYS A 70 30.31 8.41 3.05
C LYS A 70 31.12 7.92 1.83
N ASP A 71 30.83 6.71 1.36
CA ASP A 71 31.48 6.10 0.19
C ASP A 71 30.88 6.58 -1.16
N GLY A 72 29.91 7.51 -1.16
CA GLY A 72 29.33 8.09 -2.38
C GLY A 72 28.31 7.19 -3.09
N LYS A 73 27.68 6.24 -2.38
CA LYS A 73 26.66 5.33 -2.93
C LYS A 73 25.22 5.78 -2.64
N LEU A 74 25.03 6.98 -2.10
CA LEU A 74 23.72 7.52 -1.70
C LEU A 74 23.58 9.03 -2.00
N ASP A 75 23.95 9.43 -3.21
CA ASP A 75 23.93 10.84 -3.64
C ASP A 75 22.52 11.33 -4.01
N ASP A 76 21.58 10.42 -4.21
CA ASP A 76 20.20 10.67 -4.60
C ASP A 76 19.26 10.88 -3.40
N MET A 77 19.69 10.62 -2.16
CA MET A 77 18.88 10.87 -0.98
C MET A 77 18.64 12.37 -0.78
N GLU A 78 17.40 12.76 -0.50
CA GLU A 78 17.10 14.17 -0.17
C GLU A 78 17.77 14.55 1.17
N GLU A 79 18.44 15.70 1.20
CA GLU A 79 18.95 16.27 2.45
C GLU A 79 17.91 17.22 3.05
N SER A 80 17.37 16.85 4.20
CA SER A 80 16.26 17.56 4.86
C SER A 80 16.25 17.28 6.37
N ASP A 81 15.85 18.27 7.17
CA ASP A 81 15.55 18.10 8.60
C ASP A 81 14.16 17.46 8.82
N GLU A 82 13.31 17.43 7.80
CA GLU A 82 11.99 16.78 7.80
C GLU A 82 12.16 15.35 7.28
N ILE A 83 12.14 14.36 8.18
CA ILE A 83 12.58 12.97 7.93
C ILE A 83 11.48 11.91 8.15
N ASN A 84 10.20 12.29 8.14
CA ASN A 84 9.10 11.36 8.45
C ASN A 84 8.98 10.22 7.44
N ALA A 85 9.30 10.47 6.17
CA ALA A 85 9.34 9.49 5.09
C ALA A 85 10.71 9.48 4.40
N CYS A 86 11.08 8.35 3.82
CA CYS A 86 12.24 8.28 2.94
C CYS A 86 11.97 9.14 1.70
N SER A 87 12.98 9.83 1.20
CA SER A 87 12.88 10.57 -0.05
C SER A 87 14.16 10.52 -0.87
N VAL A 88 14.00 10.30 -2.17
CA VAL A 88 15.07 10.36 -3.16
C VAL A 88 14.73 11.32 -4.29
N VAL A 89 15.76 12.00 -4.79
CA VAL A 89 15.70 12.90 -5.94
C VAL A 89 15.85 12.09 -7.21
N VAL A 90 14.83 12.15 -8.06
CA VAL A 90 14.71 11.36 -9.27
C VAL A 90 14.58 12.28 -10.49
N PRO A 91 15.43 12.14 -11.51
CA PRO A 91 15.24 12.82 -12.78
C PRO A 91 14.11 12.15 -13.56
N VAL A 92 13.07 12.91 -13.89
CA VAL A 92 11.88 12.45 -14.62
C VAL A 92 11.84 13.14 -15.98
N GLU A 93 11.59 12.36 -17.03
CA GLU A 93 11.33 12.88 -18.37
C GLU A 93 9.82 13.14 -18.51
N MET A 94 9.48 14.40 -18.76
CA MET A 94 8.13 14.92 -18.87
C MET A 94 7.89 15.42 -20.29
N ASP A 95 6.81 14.99 -20.94
CA ASP A 95 6.37 15.51 -22.24
C ASP A 95 5.08 16.32 -22.09
N TYR A 96 5.15 17.60 -22.41
CA TYR A 96 4.02 18.54 -22.38
C TYR A 96 3.41 18.83 -23.77
N GLY A 97 3.89 18.15 -24.82
CA GLY A 97 3.46 18.32 -26.21
C GLY A 97 4.47 19.01 -27.13
N GLU A 98 5.60 19.50 -26.58
CA GLU A 98 6.70 20.13 -27.33
C GLU A 98 7.99 19.28 -27.32
N GLY A 99 7.91 18.06 -26.80
CA GLY A 99 9.04 17.14 -26.61
C GLY A 99 9.39 16.94 -25.13
N PRO A 100 10.24 15.93 -24.83
CA PRO A 100 10.59 15.59 -23.46
C PRO A 100 11.55 16.60 -22.82
N VAL A 101 11.23 17.05 -21.61
CA VAL A 101 12.09 17.85 -20.74
C VAL A 101 12.41 17.07 -19.46
N LYS A 102 13.60 17.28 -18.89
CA LYS A 102 13.99 16.66 -17.63
C LYS A 102 13.65 17.57 -16.46
N GLU A 103 12.97 17.02 -15.47
CA GLU A 103 12.61 17.68 -14.22
C GLU A 103 13.01 16.83 -13.02
N GLU A 104 13.35 17.46 -11.91
CA GLU A 104 13.61 16.74 -10.66
C GLU A 104 12.33 16.54 -9.86
N TRP A 105 12.12 15.31 -9.44
CA TRP A 105 11.02 14.90 -8.57
C TRP A 105 11.58 14.31 -7.29
N LEU A 106 10.83 14.47 -6.20
CA LEU A 106 11.01 13.69 -4.99
C LEU A 106 10.11 12.47 -5.09
N VAL A 107 10.68 11.28 -4.90
CA VAL A 107 9.93 10.03 -4.72
C VAL A 107 10.03 9.64 -3.26
N PHE A 108 8.87 9.53 -2.62
CA PHE A 108 8.73 9.20 -1.21
C PHE A 108 8.34 7.75 -1.02
N PHE A 109 8.85 7.12 0.03
CA PHE A 109 8.36 5.83 0.48
C PHE A 109 8.49 5.67 1.99
N LYS A 110 7.55 4.92 2.56
CA LYS A 110 7.48 4.70 4.00
C LYS A 110 6.76 3.39 4.27
N ASN A 111 7.30 2.59 5.20
CA ASN A 111 6.57 1.52 5.88
C ASN A 111 6.24 1.94 7.31
N GLU A 112 5.12 1.43 7.81
CA GLU A 112 4.54 1.72 9.11
C GLU A 112 3.89 0.46 9.67
N THR A 113 3.75 0.35 10.99
CA THR A 113 3.11 -0.79 11.63
C THR A 113 2.10 -0.38 12.69
N HIS A 114 1.06 -1.19 12.87
CA HIS A 114 0.01 -0.96 13.86
C HIS A 114 -0.43 -2.28 14.53
N ASN A 115 0.55 -3.08 14.93
CA ASN A 115 0.34 -4.42 15.52
C ASN A 115 -0.57 -4.40 16.75
N HIS A 116 -0.29 -3.51 17.72
CA HIS A 116 -1.01 -3.45 18.99
C HIS A 116 -2.49 -3.05 18.82
N PRO A 117 -2.82 -1.93 18.14
CA PRO A 117 -4.22 -1.56 17.93
C PRO A 117 -5.01 -2.61 17.16
N THR A 118 -4.39 -3.20 16.13
CA THR A 118 -5.05 -4.17 15.23
C THR A 118 -5.33 -5.51 15.92
N GLU A 119 -4.54 -5.87 16.93
CA GLU A 119 -4.82 -7.06 17.75
C GLU A 119 -6.06 -6.89 18.64
N ILE A 120 -6.36 -5.66 19.08
CA ILE A 120 -7.49 -5.33 19.97
C ILE A 120 -8.77 -5.06 19.17
N GLU A 121 -8.69 -4.11 18.24
CA GLU A 121 -9.80 -3.71 17.36
C GLU A 121 -9.27 -3.68 15.91
N PRO A 122 -9.41 -4.80 15.18
CA PRO A 122 -8.71 -5.00 13.92
C PRO A 122 -9.05 -3.99 12.83
N PHE A 123 -10.30 -3.49 12.79
CA PHE A 123 -10.73 -2.60 11.71
C PHE A 123 -10.08 -1.23 11.84
N GLY A 124 -10.25 -0.57 13.00
CA GLY A 124 -9.68 0.75 13.29
C GLY A 124 -8.16 0.71 13.34
N GLY A 125 -7.57 -0.34 13.93
CA GLY A 125 -6.12 -0.51 13.98
C GLY A 125 -5.46 -0.56 12.60
N ALA A 126 -6.00 -1.37 11.68
CA ALA A 126 -5.46 -1.49 10.33
C ALA A 126 -5.79 -0.27 9.45
N ALA A 127 -6.96 0.34 9.61
CA ALA A 127 -7.31 1.58 8.90
C ALA A 127 -6.34 2.72 9.23
N THR A 128 -6.00 2.87 10.50
CA THR A 128 -5.09 3.92 10.99
C THR A 128 -3.62 3.62 10.70
N CYS A 129 -3.25 2.34 10.50
CA CYS A 129 -1.94 1.96 9.95
C CYS A 129 -1.68 2.65 8.62
N LEU A 130 -2.64 2.52 7.68
CA LEU A 130 -2.52 3.15 6.37
C LEU A 130 -2.59 4.68 6.47
N GLY A 131 -3.54 5.23 7.25
CA GLY A 131 -3.65 6.68 7.41
C GLY A 131 -2.38 7.33 7.97
N GLY A 132 -1.75 6.73 8.98
CA GLY A 132 -0.44 7.17 9.48
C GLY A 132 0.63 7.15 8.38
N ALA A 133 0.77 6.00 7.69
CA ALA A 133 1.74 5.85 6.61
C ALA A 133 1.57 6.88 5.48
N ILE A 134 0.34 7.29 5.17
CA ILE A 134 0.05 8.32 4.14
C ILE A 134 0.48 9.71 4.62
N ARG A 135 0.28 10.04 5.89
CA ARG A 135 0.64 11.36 6.44
C ARG A 135 2.13 11.62 6.48
N ASP A 136 2.95 10.57 6.60
CA ASP A 136 4.40 10.68 6.59
C ASP A 136 4.93 11.32 5.28
N PRO A 137 4.65 10.81 4.07
CA PRO A 137 4.98 11.51 2.83
C PRO A 137 4.26 12.85 2.65
N LEU A 138 3.05 13.03 3.20
CA LEU A 138 2.35 14.31 3.14
C LEU A 138 3.10 15.41 3.90
N SER A 139 3.80 15.08 4.99
CA SER A 139 4.69 16.03 5.65
C SER A 139 5.74 16.57 4.68
N GLY A 140 6.25 15.75 3.75
CA GLY A 140 7.12 16.13 2.64
C GLY A 140 6.40 16.79 1.45
N ARG A 141 5.13 17.19 1.59
CA ARG A 141 4.28 17.75 0.53
C ARG A 141 4.09 16.77 -0.66
N GLY A 142 4.29 15.47 -0.40
CA GLY A 142 4.09 14.39 -1.38
C GLY A 142 2.61 14.11 -1.64
N TYR A 143 2.28 13.66 -2.85
CA TYR A 143 1.00 13.03 -3.14
C TYR A 143 1.17 11.50 -3.11
N VAL A 144 0.44 10.81 -2.23
CA VAL A 144 0.54 9.36 -2.05
C VAL A 144 -0.40 8.66 -3.03
N TYR A 145 0.12 7.78 -3.87
CA TYR A 145 -0.62 7.19 -5.00
C TYR A 145 -0.58 5.67 -5.06
N GLN A 146 0.33 5.02 -4.33
CA GLN A 146 0.29 3.56 -4.15
C GLN A 146 0.45 3.14 -2.70
N ALA A 147 -0.13 1.98 -2.38
CA ALA A 147 0.04 1.27 -1.13
C ALA A 147 0.37 -0.22 -1.34
N MET A 148 1.05 -0.78 -0.36
CA MET A 148 1.32 -2.19 -0.19
C MET A 148 0.94 -2.61 1.23
N ARG A 149 0.35 -3.80 1.40
CA ARG A 149 0.00 -4.36 2.70
C ARG A 149 0.62 -5.73 2.89
N ILE A 150 1.58 -5.84 3.81
CA ILE A 150 2.28 -7.10 4.13
C ILE A 150 2.01 -7.44 5.60
N THR A 151 1.31 -8.54 5.86
CA THR A 151 0.80 -8.83 7.21
C THR A 151 1.03 -10.28 7.60
N GLY A 152 0.91 -10.57 8.90
CA GLY A 152 1.21 -11.88 9.46
C GLY A 152 0.16 -12.33 10.48
N ALA A 153 -0.25 -13.59 10.39
CA ALA A 153 -1.25 -14.19 11.27
C ALA A 153 -0.99 -15.69 11.47
N ALA A 154 -1.61 -16.28 12.48
CA ALA A 154 -1.73 -17.74 12.57
C ALA A 154 -2.88 -18.24 11.67
N ASP A 155 -3.05 -19.56 11.55
CA ASP A 155 -4.01 -20.18 10.64
C ASP A 155 -5.46 -19.68 10.86
N PRO A 156 -6.06 -18.95 9.89
CA PRO A 156 -7.39 -18.38 10.02
C PRO A 156 -8.51 -19.39 9.74
N THR A 157 -8.16 -20.63 9.39
CA THR A 157 -9.11 -21.73 9.17
C THR A 157 -9.45 -22.48 10.46
N VAL A 158 -8.68 -22.26 11.53
CA VAL A 158 -8.93 -22.83 12.86
C VAL A 158 -10.32 -22.42 13.37
N PRO A 159 -11.12 -23.37 13.90
CA PRO A 159 -12.45 -23.07 14.45
C PRO A 159 -12.40 -22.02 15.56
N VAL A 160 -13.40 -21.14 15.60
CA VAL A 160 -13.49 -20.05 16.62
C VAL A 160 -13.49 -20.60 18.05
N LYS A 161 -14.03 -21.80 18.28
CA LYS A 161 -14.05 -22.47 19.60
C LYS A 161 -12.65 -22.79 20.15
N ASP A 162 -11.65 -22.88 19.28
CA ASP A 162 -10.26 -23.22 19.63
C ASP A 162 -9.40 -21.95 19.80
N THR A 163 -10.03 -20.77 19.87
CA THR A 163 -9.34 -19.49 20.10
C THR A 163 -8.79 -19.42 21.52
N LEU A 164 -7.54 -18.96 21.66
CA LEU A 164 -6.94 -18.71 22.98
C LEU A 164 -7.79 -17.74 23.81
N LYS A 165 -7.92 -18.02 25.11
CA LYS A 165 -8.65 -17.17 26.04
C LYS A 165 -8.03 -15.76 26.08
N GLY A 166 -8.87 -14.74 26.06
CA GLY A 166 -8.43 -13.34 26.02
C GLY A 166 -7.99 -12.84 24.65
N LYS A 167 -8.14 -13.64 23.58
CA LYS A 167 -7.80 -13.25 22.21
C LYS A 167 -9.01 -13.27 21.27
N LEU A 168 -8.92 -12.51 20.18
CA LEU A 168 -9.81 -12.65 19.04
C LEU A 168 -9.41 -13.87 18.20
N SER A 169 -10.38 -14.51 17.53
CA SER A 169 -10.07 -15.60 16.61
C SER A 169 -9.26 -15.08 15.42
N GLN A 170 -8.33 -15.89 14.92
CA GLN A 170 -7.49 -15.51 13.76
C GLN A 170 -8.35 -15.13 12.56
N LYS A 171 -9.47 -15.84 12.33
CA LYS A 171 -10.46 -15.49 11.30
C LYS A 171 -11.04 -14.08 11.47
N LYS A 172 -11.33 -13.65 12.70
CA LYS A 172 -11.85 -12.29 12.97
C LYS A 172 -10.76 -11.25 12.79
N LEU A 173 -9.54 -11.53 13.24
CA LEU A 173 -8.36 -10.66 13.09
C LEU A 173 -8.06 -10.37 11.62
N VAL A 174 -7.88 -11.40 10.79
CA VAL A 174 -7.50 -11.22 9.38
C VAL A 174 -8.60 -10.50 8.58
N ARG A 175 -9.88 -10.85 8.79
CA ARG A 175 -11.00 -10.22 8.07
C ARG A 175 -11.24 -8.78 8.51
N GLY A 176 -11.16 -8.52 9.83
CA GLY A 176 -11.34 -7.18 10.38
C GLY A 176 -10.24 -6.22 9.92
N ALA A 177 -8.98 -6.65 9.98
CA ALA A 177 -7.85 -5.84 9.52
C ALA A 177 -7.89 -5.58 8.01
N ALA A 178 -8.16 -6.61 7.21
CA ALA A 178 -8.34 -6.43 5.77
C ALA A 178 -9.48 -5.44 5.46
N GLY A 179 -10.62 -5.55 6.16
CA GLY A 179 -11.74 -4.62 6.02
C GLY A 179 -11.38 -3.18 6.40
N GLY A 180 -10.63 -2.98 7.48
CA GLY A 180 -10.19 -1.67 7.95
C GLY A 180 -9.24 -0.99 6.98
N TYR A 181 -8.18 -1.69 6.60
CA TYR A 181 -7.16 -1.17 5.69
C TYR A 181 -7.74 -0.87 4.30
N SER A 182 -8.50 -1.82 3.71
CA SER A 182 -9.13 -1.63 2.40
C SER A 182 -10.16 -0.50 2.42
N SER A 183 -10.97 -0.39 3.49
CA SER A 183 -11.93 0.72 3.62
C SER A 183 -11.24 2.07 3.56
N TYR A 184 -10.15 2.26 4.32
CA TYR A 184 -9.41 3.53 4.33
C TYR A 184 -8.80 3.84 2.96
N GLY A 185 -8.09 2.87 2.36
CA GLY A 185 -7.43 3.01 1.06
C GLY A 185 -8.40 3.28 -0.09
N ASN A 186 -9.52 2.54 -0.14
CA ASN A 186 -10.53 2.72 -1.18
C ASN A 186 -11.21 4.09 -1.08
N GLN A 187 -11.57 4.53 0.14
CA GLN A 187 -12.22 5.83 0.36
C GLN A 187 -11.30 7.01 0.04
N ILE A 188 -10.04 6.96 0.48
CA ILE A 188 -9.08 8.03 0.18
C ILE A 188 -8.70 8.05 -1.31
N GLY A 189 -8.90 6.94 -2.03
CA GLY A 189 -8.60 6.80 -3.46
C GLY A 189 -7.14 6.47 -3.71
N LEU A 190 -6.61 5.48 -3.00
CA LEU A 190 -5.23 5.02 -3.08
C LEU A 190 -5.14 3.62 -3.69
N ALA A 191 -4.35 3.46 -4.74
CA ALA A 191 -4.18 2.17 -5.40
C ALA A 191 -3.29 1.23 -4.57
N THR A 192 -3.89 0.23 -3.94
CA THR A 192 -3.15 -0.83 -3.26
C THR A 192 -2.70 -1.85 -4.29
N GLY A 193 -1.44 -1.76 -4.71
CA GLY A 193 -0.89 -2.57 -5.82
C GLY A 193 -0.42 -3.95 -5.39
N TYR A 194 -0.18 -4.19 -4.10
CA TYR A 194 0.25 -5.50 -3.62
C TYR A 194 -0.19 -5.78 -2.18
N VAL A 195 -0.73 -6.99 -1.95
CA VAL A 195 -1.26 -7.42 -0.65
C VAL A 195 -0.85 -8.87 -0.39
N LYS A 196 -0.28 -9.13 0.79
CA LYS A 196 0.12 -10.47 1.21
C LYS A 196 -0.12 -10.70 2.69
N GLU A 197 -0.76 -11.82 3.03
CA GLU A 197 -0.81 -12.36 4.39
C GLU A 197 0.16 -13.55 4.49
N ILE A 198 1.05 -13.51 5.48
CA ILE A 198 2.06 -14.54 5.76
C ILE A 198 1.59 -15.32 6.98
N TYR A 199 1.57 -16.65 6.88
CA TYR A 199 1.08 -17.51 7.94
C TYR A 199 2.22 -18.19 8.70
N HIS A 200 2.24 -17.98 10.01
CA HIS A 200 3.16 -18.65 10.95
C HIS A 200 2.43 -18.90 12.28
N PRO A 201 2.58 -20.08 12.91
CA PRO A 201 1.87 -20.41 14.14
C PRO A 201 2.09 -19.39 15.27
N ASP A 202 3.31 -18.87 15.40
CA ASP A 202 3.68 -17.95 16.49
C ASP A 202 3.07 -16.55 16.39
N TYR A 203 2.49 -16.17 15.24
CA TYR A 203 1.65 -14.96 15.16
C TYR A 203 0.33 -15.10 15.93
N VAL A 204 0.03 -16.27 16.51
CA VAL A 204 -1.01 -16.41 17.53
C VAL A 204 -0.69 -15.58 18.78
N ALA A 205 0.59 -15.26 19.05
CA ALA A 205 0.96 -14.33 20.09
C ALA A 205 0.37 -12.94 19.81
N LYS A 206 0.62 -12.41 18.62
CA LYS A 206 0.14 -11.11 18.16
C LYS A 206 0.34 -11.00 16.66
N ARG A 207 -0.63 -10.43 15.95
CA ARG A 207 -0.54 -10.27 14.50
C ARG A 207 0.54 -9.26 14.10
N MET A 208 0.99 -9.40 12.87
CA MET A 208 1.79 -8.39 12.17
C MET A 208 0.87 -7.60 11.21
N GLU A 209 0.79 -6.29 11.38
CA GLU A 209 0.11 -5.35 10.48
C GLU A 209 1.14 -4.33 9.98
N ILE A 210 1.56 -4.45 8.72
CA ILE A 210 2.49 -3.52 8.07
C ILE A 210 1.82 -2.94 6.82
N GLY A 211 1.84 -1.62 6.73
CA GLY A 211 1.49 -0.86 5.53
C GLY A 211 2.73 -0.17 4.97
N ALA A 212 2.88 -0.16 3.66
CA ALA A 212 3.89 0.64 2.98
C ALA A 212 3.27 1.48 1.88
N VAL A 213 3.79 2.67 1.62
CA VAL A 213 3.24 3.60 0.63
C VAL A 213 4.30 4.21 -0.27
N MET A 214 3.89 4.62 -1.46
CA MET A 214 4.69 5.43 -2.40
C MET A 214 4.01 6.78 -2.62
N GLY A 215 4.81 7.84 -2.53
CA GLY A 215 4.39 9.21 -2.84
C GLY A 215 5.36 9.89 -3.81
N ALA A 216 4.93 11.01 -4.40
CA ALA A 216 5.81 11.84 -5.21
C ALA A 216 5.40 13.31 -5.21
N ALA A 217 6.37 14.20 -5.44
CA ALA A 217 6.13 15.62 -5.71
C ALA A 217 7.23 16.19 -6.63
N PRO A 218 6.92 17.18 -7.49
CA PRO A 218 7.96 17.95 -8.14
C PRO A 218 8.84 18.62 -7.09
N ARG A 219 10.18 18.49 -7.19
CA ARG A 219 11.11 19.02 -6.19
C ARG A 219 10.94 20.53 -6.00
N SER A 220 10.62 21.24 -7.07
CA SER A 220 10.38 22.70 -7.07
C SER A 220 9.13 23.14 -6.28
N ASN A 221 8.27 22.21 -5.84
CA ASN A 221 7.10 22.51 -5.02
C ASN A 221 7.34 22.29 -3.53
N VAL A 222 8.44 21.64 -3.16
CA VAL A 222 8.77 21.32 -1.77
C VAL A 222 9.82 22.31 -1.28
N ILE A 223 9.37 23.29 -0.50
CA ILE A 223 10.24 24.28 0.13
C ILE A 223 10.69 23.73 1.48
N ARG A 224 12.01 23.62 1.69
CA ARG A 224 12.61 23.25 2.98
C ARG A 224 13.08 24.54 3.67
N GLY A 225 12.40 24.94 4.73
CA GLY A 225 12.74 26.13 5.53
C GLY A 225 13.00 25.80 6.99
N ASN A 226 13.32 26.81 7.79
CA ASN A 226 13.38 26.72 9.26
C ASN A 226 12.11 27.26 9.91
N SER A 227 11.93 26.94 11.19
CA SER A 227 10.88 27.54 12.04
C SER A 227 11.50 28.73 12.77
N ASP A 228 11.34 29.92 12.20
CA ASP A 228 11.92 31.16 12.72
C ASP A 228 10.97 31.79 13.76
N PRO A 229 11.49 32.50 14.78
CA PRO A 229 10.64 33.25 15.70
C PRO A 229 9.66 34.19 14.99
N GLY A 230 8.39 34.11 15.36
CA GLY A 230 7.28 34.81 14.71
C GLY A 230 6.51 33.96 13.70
N ASP A 231 7.07 32.84 13.20
CA ASP A 231 6.32 31.91 12.35
C ASP A 231 5.10 31.35 13.09
N ILE A 232 4.06 31.03 12.33
CA ILE A 232 2.78 30.55 12.84
C ILE A 232 2.60 29.08 12.49
N ILE A 233 2.13 28.31 13.48
CA ILE A 233 1.79 26.91 13.30
C ILE A 233 0.27 26.74 13.20
N ILE A 234 -0.14 26.15 12.10
CA ILE A 234 -1.54 25.87 11.76
C ILE A 234 -1.80 24.38 11.98
N LEU A 235 -2.85 24.07 12.75
CA LEU A 235 -3.44 22.73 12.81
C LEU A 235 -4.42 22.61 11.65
N LEU A 236 -4.13 21.68 10.75
CA LEU A 236 -4.90 21.39 9.54
C LEU A 236 -5.58 20.03 9.66
N GLY A 237 -6.88 19.95 9.35
CA GLY A 237 -7.59 18.69 9.19
C GLY A 237 -8.61 18.36 10.29
N GLY A 238 -8.50 17.16 10.85
CA GLY A 238 -9.46 16.55 11.77
C GLY A 238 -9.63 17.29 13.10
N ARG A 239 -10.82 17.15 13.70
CA ARG A 239 -11.13 17.69 15.04
C ARG A 239 -10.60 16.77 16.14
N THR A 240 -10.24 17.35 17.27
CA THR A 240 -9.68 16.64 18.44
C THR A 240 -10.80 16.05 19.31
N GLY A 241 -10.73 14.75 19.56
CA GLY A 241 -11.57 14.00 20.53
C GLY A 241 -10.72 13.36 21.63
N ARG A 242 -11.34 12.53 22.47
CA ARG A 242 -10.65 11.65 23.43
C ARG A 242 -10.22 10.35 22.72
N ASP A 243 -9.46 10.52 21.66
CA ASP A 243 -9.02 9.44 20.78
C ASP A 243 -7.55 9.13 21.09
N GLY A 244 -7.24 7.88 21.44
CA GLY A 244 -5.86 7.44 21.70
C GLY A 244 -5.13 8.19 22.84
N CYS A 245 -5.85 8.82 23.77
CA CYS A 245 -5.20 9.46 24.92
C CYS A 245 -4.48 8.40 25.78
N GLY A 246 -3.15 8.32 25.66
CA GLY A 246 -2.34 7.28 26.30
C GLY A 246 -1.96 6.11 25.37
N GLY A 247 -2.38 6.13 24.10
CA GLY A 247 -2.14 5.09 23.10
C GLY A 247 -0.66 4.78 22.88
N ALA A 248 0.20 5.79 22.74
CA ALA A 248 1.65 5.58 22.66
C ALA A 248 2.21 4.76 23.84
N THR A 249 1.75 5.05 25.07
CA THR A 249 2.17 4.28 26.27
C THR A 249 1.52 2.90 26.33
N GLY A 250 0.30 2.75 25.82
CA GLY A 250 -0.42 1.48 25.72
C GLY A 250 0.25 0.51 24.73
N SER A 251 0.74 1.04 23.60
CA SER A 251 1.43 0.27 22.55
C SER A 251 2.66 -0.49 23.06
N SER A 252 3.32 0.06 24.09
CA SER A 252 4.50 -0.51 24.77
C SER A 252 4.17 -1.50 25.89
N LYS A 253 2.88 -1.71 26.23
CA LYS A 253 2.44 -2.66 27.28
C LYS A 253 2.24 -4.07 26.75
N VAL A 254 2.41 -5.04 27.65
CA VAL A 254 2.11 -6.46 27.40
C VAL A 254 0.60 -6.67 27.26
N HIS A 255 0.21 -7.51 26.30
CA HIS A 255 -1.17 -7.97 26.20
C HIS A 255 -1.44 -9.11 27.17
N THR A 256 -2.55 -9.00 27.88
CA THR A 256 -3.07 -9.97 28.84
C THR A 256 -4.54 -10.26 28.53
N GLU A 257 -5.17 -11.14 29.31
CA GLU A 257 -6.59 -11.49 29.09
C GLU A 257 -7.55 -10.29 29.22
N SER A 258 -7.19 -9.24 29.96
CA SER A 258 -8.03 -8.04 30.17
C SER A 258 -7.78 -6.91 29.16
N SER A 259 -6.78 -7.05 28.28
CA SER A 259 -6.40 -5.98 27.33
C SER A 259 -7.53 -5.61 26.36
N ILE A 260 -8.32 -6.58 25.91
CA ILE A 260 -9.44 -6.31 24.98
C ILE A 260 -10.50 -5.40 25.62
N GLU A 261 -10.83 -5.63 26.88
CA GLU A 261 -11.88 -4.88 27.59
C GLU A 261 -11.40 -3.48 28.01
N THR A 262 -10.13 -3.36 28.40
CA THR A 262 -9.56 -2.12 28.96
C THR A 262 -9.03 -1.17 27.90
N CYS A 263 -8.51 -1.69 26.79
CA CYS A 263 -7.81 -0.90 25.77
C CYS A 263 -8.65 -0.66 24.50
N GLY A 264 -9.84 -1.26 24.39
CA GLY A 264 -10.71 -1.10 23.20
C GLY A 264 -11.16 0.34 22.94
N ALA A 265 -11.25 1.17 23.98
CA ALA A 265 -11.57 2.60 23.87
C ALA A 265 -10.39 3.45 23.34
N GLU A 266 -9.17 2.89 23.32
CA GLU A 266 -7.95 3.58 22.86
C GLU A 266 -7.77 3.46 21.33
N VAL A 267 -8.46 2.50 20.68
CA VAL A 267 -8.34 2.28 19.23
C VAL A 267 -9.21 3.24 18.44
N GLN A 268 -8.58 3.89 17.47
CA GLN A 268 -9.12 5.06 16.78
C GLN A 268 -9.87 4.66 15.51
N LYS A 269 -10.84 5.48 15.10
CA LYS A 269 -11.49 5.38 13.79
C LYS A 269 -11.00 6.50 12.90
N GLY A 270 -10.39 6.13 11.77
CA GLY A 270 -9.97 7.09 10.76
C GLY A 270 -11.12 7.65 9.92
N ASN A 271 -10.91 8.83 9.35
CA ASN A 271 -11.79 9.57 8.45
C ASN A 271 -11.05 9.89 7.13
N ALA A 272 -10.88 8.87 6.29
CA ALA A 272 -10.21 8.96 4.99
C ALA A 272 -10.65 10.15 4.10
N PRO A 273 -11.95 10.52 4.02
CA PRO A 273 -12.37 11.72 3.29
C PRO A 273 -11.72 13.03 3.76
N THR A 274 -11.37 13.18 5.04
CA THR A 274 -10.65 14.35 5.55
C THR A 274 -9.20 14.34 5.12
N GLU A 275 -8.53 13.19 5.22
CA GLU A 275 -7.13 13.05 4.79
C GLU A 275 -6.99 13.25 3.27
N ARG A 276 -7.96 12.80 2.48
CA ARG A 276 -8.01 13.08 1.03
C ARG A 276 -7.97 14.58 0.73
N LYS A 277 -8.69 15.41 1.48
CA LYS A 277 -8.68 16.87 1.30
C LYS A 277 -7.30 17.46 1.57
N ILE A 278 -6.57 16.93 2.56
CA ILE A 278 -5.19 17.32 2.83
C ILE A 278 -4.29 16.95 1.64
N GLN A 279 -4.40 15.74 1.10
CA GLN A 279 -3.65 15.33 -0.10
C GLN A 279 -3.93 16.24 -1.30
N ARG A 280 -5.20 16.59 -1.53
CA ARG A 280 -5.60 17.51 -2.61
C ARG A 280 -4.99 18.90 -2.41
N LEU A 281 -5.02 19.41 -1.19
CA LEU A 281 -4.43 20.71 -0.85
C LEU A 281 -2.92 20.73 -1.09
N PHE A 282 -2.19 19.70 -0.62
CA PHE A 282 -0.73 19.60 -0.76
C PHE A 282 -0.26 19.24 -2.17
N ARG A 283 -1.16 18.81 -3.06
CA ARG A 283 -0.84 18.63 -4.47
C ARG A 283 -0.77 19.96 -5.24
N ARG A 284 -1.27 21.05 -4.67
CA ARG A 284 -1.29 22.40 -5.29
C ARG A 284 0.05 23.10 -5.07
N ALA A 285 0.75 23.41 -6.16
CA ALA A 285 2.06 24.05 -6.11
C ALA A 285 2.05 25.41 -5.38
N GLU A 286 0.98 26.19 -5.58
CA GLU A 286 0.77 27.49 -4.93
C GLU A 286 0.52 27.40 -3.42
N VAL A 287 0.17 26.22 -2.90
CA VAL A 287 -0.01 25.96 -1.46
C VAL A 287 1.26 25.37 -0.87
N SER A 288 1.80 24.32 -1.49
CA SER A 288 2.96 23.59 -0.98
C SER A 288 4.20 24.47 -0.85
N ARG A 289 4.32 25.49 -1.71
CA ARG A 289 5.40 26.49 -1.64
C ARG A 289 5.28 27.49 -0.49
N LEU A 290 4.12 27.59 0.16
CA LEU A 290 3.93 28.43 1.35
C LEU A 290 4.40 27.73 2.64
N ILE A 291 4.56 26.41 2.60
CA ILE A 291 4.86 25.58 3.76
C ILE A 291 6.37 25.55 3.98
N LYS A 292 6.84 26.09 5.12
CA LYS A 292 8.27 26.06 5.50
C LYS A 292 8.68 24.71 6.08
N LYS A 293 7.85 24.21 7.00
CA LYS A 293 7.98 22.90 7.66
C LYS A 293 6.59 22.30 7.91
N CYS A 294 6.51 20.98 7.95
CA CYS A 294 5.28 20.26 8.23
C CYS A 294 5.58 18.97 9.01
N ASN A 295 4.68 18.61 9.91
CA ASN A 295 4.73 17.35 10.64
C ASN A 295 3.33 16.73 10.71
N ASP A 296 3.23 15.41 10.79
CA ASP A 296 1.96 14.73 11.00
C ASP A 296 1.59 14.68 12.49
N PHE A 297 0.31 14.49 12.78
CA PHE A 297 -0.14 14.16 14.13
C PHE A 297 -0.24 12.64 14.29
N GLY A 298 0.81 12.04 14.83
CA GLY A 298 0.84 10.65 15.29
C GLY A 298 0.68 10.53 16.81
N ALA A 299 1.62 9.79 17.41
CA ALA A 299 1.67 9.54 18.85
C ALA A 299 1.87 10.83 19.67
N GLY A 300 1.07 11.00 20.74
CA GLY A 300 1.14 12.15 21.64
C GLY A 300 0.65 13.50 21.13
N GLY A 301 0.04 13.54 19.95
CA GLY A 301 -0.80 14.66 19.52
C GLY A 301 -0.08 16.00 19.48
N VAL A 302 -0.76 17.05 19.97
CA VAL A 302 -0.26 18.44 19.98
C VAL A 302 1.10 18.56 20.69
N SER A 303 1.30 17.81 21.78
CA SER A 303 2.50 17.91 22.61
C SER A 303 3.76 17.44 21.88
N VAL A 304 3.63 16.46 20.99
CA VAL A 304 4.75 15.89 20.23
C VAL A 304 4.82 16.59 18.86
N ALA A 305 3.76 16.49 18.06
CA ALA A 305 3.76 16.95 16.66
C ALA A 305 4.10 18.44 16.51
N ILE A 306 3.50 19.31 17.33
CA ILE A 306 3.84 20.74 17.34
C ILE A 306 5.17 20.95 18.07
N GLY A 307 5.39 20.23 19.17
CA GLY A 307 6.60 20.32 19.99
C GLY A 307 7.90 20.03 19.22
N GLU A 308 7.87 19.26 18.14
CA GLU A 308 9.03 18.93 17.30
C GLU A 308 9.32 19.95 16.21
N LEU A 309 8.38 20.85 15.91
CA LEU A 309 8.54 21.80 14.80
C LEU A 309 9.49 22.95 15.10
N ALA A 310 9.69 23.32 16.37
CA ALA A 310 10.60 24.38 16.76
C ALA A 310 11.08 24.25 18.21
N ASP A 311 12.23 24.84 18.52
CA ASP A 311 12.81 24.81 19.86
C ASP A 311 11.95 25.56 20.89
N GLY A 312 11.41 26.72 20.49
CA GLY A 312 10.58 27.60 21.32
C GLY A 312 9.18 27.79 20.75
N LEU A 313 8.16 27.47 21.54
CA LEU A 313 6.76 27.40 21.11
C LEU A 313 5.80 27.87 22.20
N VAL A 314 4.83 28.68 21.80
CA VAL A 314 3.64 28.99 22.62
C VAL A 314 2.40 28.48 21.90
N VAL A 315 1.78 27.45 22.46
CA VAL A 315 0.57 26.82 21.92
C VAL A 315 -0.65 27.26 22.72
N ASP A 316 -1.72 27.64 22.02
CA ASP A 316 -3.02 27.96 22.59
C ASP A 316 -4.01 26.80 22.38
N LEU A 317 -4.23 26.02 23.44
CA LEU A 317 -5.13 24.87 23.41
C LEU A 317 -6.61 25.27 23.33
N ASP A 318 -6.98 26.53 23.60
CA ASP A 318 -8.36 26.97 23.42
C ASP A 318 -8.74 27.04 21.93
N LYS A 319 -7.76 27.25 21.05
CA LYS A 319 -7.95 27.31 19.59
C LYS A 319 -8.02 25.94 18.92
N VAL A 320 -7.58 24.87 19.59
CA VAL A 320 -7.59 23.50 19.02
C VAL A 320 -9.04 23.09 18.72
N PRO A 321 -9.39 22.72 17.47
CA PRO A 321 -10.74 22.28 17.11
C PRO A 321 -11.17 21.01 17.86
N LYS A 322 -12.44 20.95 18.30
CA LYS A 322 -12.96 19.89 19.20
C LYS A 322 -14.11 19.14 18.55
N LYS A 323 -14.16 17.81 18.69
CA LYS A 323 -15.29 16.99 18.24
C LYS A 323 -16.55 17.24 19.09
N TYR A 324 -16.36 17.41 20.39
CA TYR A 324 -17.41 17.66 21.38
C TYR A 324 -16.87 18.48 22.56
N ALA A 325 -17.78 19.09 23.32
CA ALA A 325 -17.43 19.81 24.54
C ALA A 325 -17.00 18.85 25.67
N GLY A 326 -16.24 19.35 26.64
CA GLY A 326 -15.87 18.59 27.84
C GLY A 326 -14.45 18.02 27.87
N LEU A 327 -13.65 18.25 26.82
CA LEU A 327 -12.22 17.92 26.84
C LEU A 327 -11.45 18.88 27.76
N ASP A 328 -10.58 18.33 28.60
CA ASP A 328 -9.66 19.12 29.43
C ASP A 328 -8.35 19.46 28.69
N GLY A 329 -7.51 20.30 29.32
CA GLY A 329 -6.24 20.73 28.72
C GLY A 329 -5.25 19.58 28.49
N THR A 330 -5.30 18.52 29.30
CA THR A 330 -4.44 17.35 29.13
C THR A 330 -4.88 16.55 27.91
N GLU A 331 -6.18 16.25 27.80
CA GLU A 331 -6.76 15.51 26.68
C GLU A 331 -6.53 16.25 25.36
N LEU A 332 -6.66 17.58 25.33
CA LEU A 332 -6.35 18.38 24.14
C LEU A 332 -4.88 18.31 23.74
N ALA A 333 -3.98 18.27 24.72
CA ALA A 333 -2.54 18.25 24.50
C ALA A 333 -2.02 16.91 23.99
N ILE A 334 -2.60 15.78 24.42
CA ILE A 334 -2.09 14.43 24.13
C ILE A 334 -2.98 13.59 23.21
N SER A 335 -4.15 14.08 22.81
CA SER A 335 -5.06 13.36 21.93
C SER A 335 -4.40 13.01 20.60
N GLU A 336 -4.54 11.75 20.21
CA GLU A 336 -3.98 11.15 19.00
C GLU A 336 -5.02 11.09 17.86
N SER A 337 -6.06 11.93 17.92
CA SER A 337 -7.08 12.04 16.86
C SER A 337 -6.46 12.07 15.45
N GLN A 338 -7.06 11.32 14.52
CA GLN A 338 -6.51 11.13 13.18
C GLN A 338 -6.78 12.30 12.22
N GLU A 339 -6.14 12.21 11.04
CA GLU A 339 -6.23 13.13 9.90
C GLU A 339 -5.86 14.58 10.22
N ARG A 340 -4.80 14.78 11.02
CA ARG A 340 -4.29 16.11 11.36
C ARG A 340 -2.84 16.29 10.89
N MET A 341 -2.52 17.49 10.44
CA MET A 341 -1.16 17.94 10.09
C MET A 341 -0.85 19.25 10.80
N ALA A 342 0.40 19.46 11.21
CA ALA A 342 0.92 20.72 11.72
C ALA A 342 1.74 21.39 10.61
N VAL A 343 1.40 22.63 10.27
CA VAL A 343 2.00 23.35 9.13
C VAL A 343 2.60 24.66 9.63
N VAL A 344 3.89 24.87 9.37
CA VAL A 344 4.61 26.11 9.69
C VAL A 344 4.59 27.04 8.47
N VAL A 345 4.08 28.26 8.66
CA VAL A 345 4.01 29.30 7.63
C VAL A 345 4.49 30.64 8.18
N SER A 346 5.02 31.49 7.29
CA SER A 346 5.35 32.88 7.62
C SER A 346 4.08 33.69 7.93
N PRO A 347 4.12 34.68 8.82
CA PRO A 347 2.96 35.49 9.23
C PRO A 347 2.15 36.08 8.07
N GLU A 348 2.83 36.59 7.04
CA GLU A 348 2.24 37.19 5.85
C GLU A 348 1.45 36.20 4.98
N ASN A 349 1.75 34.90 5.11
CA ASN A 349 1.14 33.83 4.31
C ASN A 349 0.00 33.10 5.05
N VAL A 350 -0.25 33.40 6.34
CA VAL A 350 -1.27 32.71 7.15
C VAL A 350 -2.65 32.80 6.51
N GLU A 351 -3.14 34.03 6.25
CA GLU A 351 -4.47 34.23 5.66
C GLU A 351 -4.61 33.56 4.30
N LEU A 352 -3.56 33.62 3.47
CA LEU A 352 -3.55 32.97 2.17
C LEU A 352 -3.68 31.44 2.30
N PHE A 353 -2.93 30.83 3.20
CA PHE A 353 -2.99 29.39 3.46
C PHE A 353 -4.38 28.96 4.00
N LEU A 354 -4.93 29.73 4.95
CA LEU A 354 -6.26 29.45 5.52
C LEU A 354 -7.36 29.51 4.44
N ASN A 355 -7.27 30.47 3.51
CA ASN A 355 -8.19 30.57 2.38
C ASN A 355 -8.09 29.36 1.44
N TYR A 356 -6.88 28.91 1.11
CA TYR A 356 -6.71 27.68 0.31
C TYR A 356 -7.24 26.43 1.00
N ALA A 357 -7.08 26.30 2.32
CA ALA A 357 -7.69 25.21 3.08
C ALA A 357 -9.23 25.28 3.03
N ALA A 358 -9.82 26.48 3.10
CA ALA A 358 -11.25 26.67 2.99
C ALA A 358 -11.81 26.28 1.61
N GLU A 359 -11.07 26.54 0.52
CA GLU A 359 -11.43 26.09 -0.85
C GLU A 359 -11.56 24.56 -0.94
N GLU A 360 -10.73 23.80 -0.23
CA GLU A 360 -10.79 22.32 -0.18
C GLU A 360 -11.76 21.81 0.91
N ASN A 361 -12.62 22.68 1.45
CA ASN A 361 -13.60 22.35 2.49
C ASN A 361 -12.93 21.70 3.73
N LEU A 362 -11.76 22.22 4.10
CA LEU A 362 -10.88 21.72 5.15
C LEU A 362 -10.80 22.72 6.31
N GLU A 363 -10.71 22.22 7.55
CA GLU A 363 -10.56 23.05 8.74
C GLU A 363 -9.07 23.31 9.00
N ALA A 364 -8.72 24.58 9.17
CA ALA A 364 -7.36 25.04 9.44
C ALA A 364 -7.43 26.15 10.49
N VAL A 365 -6.62 26.05 11.55
CA VAL A 365 -6.60 27.01 12.65
C VAL A 365 -5.18 27.28 13.11
N SER A 366 -4.79 28.55 13.24
CA SER A 366 -3.53 28.96 13.87
C SER A 366 -3.57 28.65 15.37
N VAL A 367 -2.76 27.70 15.82
CA VAL A 367 -2.78 27.20 17.20
C VAL A 367 -1.51 27.52 17.98
N ALA A 368 -0.40 27.83 17.31
CA ALA A 368 0.84 28.18 17.99
C ALA A 368 1.67 29.23 17.24
N GLU A 369 2.57 29.86 17.99
CA GLU A 369 3.57 30.79 17.50
C GLU A 369 4.95 30.29 17.92
N VAL A 370 5.91 30.38 17.00
CA VAL A 370 7.32 30.09 17.25
C VAL A 370 7.94 31.27 17.99
N VAL A 371 8.61 31.03 19.11
CA VAL A 371 9.23 32.08 19.93
C VAL A 371 10.73 31.82 20.10
N GLN A 372 11.48 32.88 20.37
CA GLN A 372 12.94 32.78 20.55
C GLN A 372 13.33 32.03 21.83
N GLU A 373 12.52 32.08 22.88
CA GLU A 373 12.83 31.39 24.13
C GLU A 373 12.65 29.86 23.95
N PRO A 374 13.67 29.03 24.16
CA PRO A 374 13.65 27.60 23.84
C PRO A 374 12.85 26.79 24.88
N ARG A 375 11.53 26.95 24.86
CA ARG A 375 10.57 26.35 25.78
C ARG A 375 9.31 25.93 25.04
N LEU A 376 8.72 24.82 25.49
CA LEU A 376 7.36 24.43 25.12
C LEU A 376 6.39 24.96 26.17
N VAL A 377 5.54 25.90 25.76
CA VAL A 377 4.49 26.49 26.61
C VAL A 377 3.12 26.11 26.03
N LEU A 378 2.30 25.39 26.80
CA LEU A 378 0.91 25.11 26.44
C LEU A 378 -0.02 25.93 27.34
N LYS A 379 -0.82 26.80 26.73
CA LYS A 379 -1.81 27.65 27.40
C LYS A 379 -3.20 27.06 27.23
N TRP A 380 -3.96 27.01 28.32
CA TRP A 380 -5.36 26.63 28.33
C TRP A 380 -6.14 27.49 29.31
N ARG A 381 -7.23 28.11 28.83
CA ARG A 381 -8.09 29.05 29.56
C ARG A 381 -7.28 30.17 30.21
N GLY A 382 -6.34 30.72 29.46
CA GLY A 382 -5.44 31.79 29.90
C GLY A 382 -4.37 31.39 30.93
N LYS A 383 -4.22 30.09 31.25
CA LYS A 383 -3.20 29.58 32.17
C LYS A 383 -2.17 28.73 31.44
N GLU A 384 -0.90 28.85 31.81
CA GLU A 384 0.16 27.94 31.37
C GLU A 384 0.03 26.63 32.15
N ILE A 385 -0.47 25.57 31.49
CA ILE A 385 -0.60 24.24 32.10
C ILE A 385 0.66 23.39 31.87
N VAL A 386 1.46 23.74 30.86
CA VAL A 386 2.78 23.17 30.59
C VAL A 386 3.73 24.32 30.27
N ASN A 387 4.89 24.32 30.91
CA ASN A 387 5.96 25.26 30.62
C ASN A 387 7.32 24.60 30.90
N ILE A 388 7.92 23.98 29.89
CA ILE A 388 9.10 23.12 30.03
C ILE A 388 10.23 23.63 29.12
N LYS A 389 11.47 23.63 29.63
CA LYS A 389 12.66 23.97 28.82
C LYS A 389 12.91 22.90 27.75
N ARG A 390 13.25 23.32 26.53
CA ARG A 390 13.63 22.43 25.42
C ARG A 390 14.73 21.46 25.83
N ALA A 391 15.82 22.00 26.40
CA ALA A 391 16.95 21.21 26.88
C ALA A 391 16.58 20.12 27.90
N PHE A 392 15.46 20.23 28.62
CA PHE A 392 14.98 19.16 29.50
C PHE A 392 14.16 18.12 28.74
N LEU A 393 13.29 18.54 27.82
CA LEU A 393 12.54 17.63 26.95
C LEU A 393 13.46 16.72 26.12
N ASP A 394 14.63 17.22 25.73
CA ASP A 394 15.59 16.48 24.90
C ASP A 394 16.46 15.48 25.68
N THR A 395 16.32 15.39 27.01
CA THR A 395 17.18 14.51 27.85
C THR A 395 16.92 13.01 27.70
N ASN A 396 15.92 12.58 26.91
CA ASN A 396 15.53 11.17 26.69
C ASN A 396 15.32 10.31 27.96
N GLY A 397 15.19 10.93 29.14
CA GLY A 397 15.05 10.20 30.40
C GLY A 397 16.39 9.67 30.94
N ALA A 398 16.35 8.51 31.59
CA ALA A 398 17.55 7.89 32.17
C ALA A 398 18.27 7.01 31.13
N HIS A 399 19.60 7.07 31.12
CA HIS A 399 20.44 6.18 30.31
C HIS A 399 20.16 4.71 30.65
N GLN A 400 19.98 3.88 29.62
CA GLN A 400 19.68 2.45 29.75
C GLN A 400 20.83 1.64 29.17
N GLU A 401 21.14 0.53 29.84
CA GLU A 401 22.27 -0.34 29.53
C GLU A 401 21.82 -1.79 29.67
N THR A 402 22.33 -2.67 28.80
CA THR A 402 22.11 -4.11 28.87
C THR A 402 23.25 -4.85 28.15
N ASP A 403 23.24 -6.17 28.24
CA ASP A 403 24.18 -7.06 27.57
C ASP A 403 23.43 -7.88 26.52
N VAL A 404 24.16 -8.41 25.54
CA VAL A 404 23.60 -9.29 24.50
C VAL A 404 24.33 -10.62 24.51
N LYS A 405 23.57 -11.70 24.55
CA LYS A 405 24.07 -13.05 24.29
C LYS A 405 23.49 -13.54 22.97
N VAL A 406 24.33 -13.64 21.95
CA VAL A 406 23.94 -13.97 20.58
C VAL A 406 23.86 -15.49 20.41
N ASP A 407 22.66 -15.97 20.08
CA ASP A 407 22.42 -17.38 19.80
C ASP A 407 22.95 -17.75 18.41
N ILE A 408 23.73 -18.83 18.35
CA ILE A 408 24.26 -19.34 17.08
C ILE A 408 23.29 -20.38 16.52
N PRO A 409 22.84 -20.25 15.25
CA PRO A 409 21.91 -21.20 14.67
C PRO A 409 22.51 -22.61 14.56
N GLU A 410 21.68 -23.64 14.77
CA GLU A 410 22.11 -25.03 14.66
C GLU A 410 22.20 -25.48 13.19
N LYS A 411 23.32 -26.10 12.79
CA LYS A 411 23.56 -26.55 11.41
C LYS A 411 22.60 -27.66 10.98
N GLU A 412 22.30 -28.58 11.88
CA GLU A 412 21.42 -29.73 11.65
C GLU A 412 19.97 -29.29 11.44
N LYS A 413 19.61 -28.10 11.91
CA LYS A 413 18.27 -27.52 11.75
C LYS A 413 18.15 -26.55 10.58
N ASN A 414 19.21 -26.39 9.77
CA ASN A 414 19.26 -25.44 8.66
C ASN A 414 18.01 -25.50 7.78
N TYR A 415 17.27 -24.39 7.76
CA TYR A 415 16.01 -24.25 7.03
C TYR A 415 16.21 -24.25 5.51
N LEU A 416 17.34 -23.74 5.02
CA LEU A 416 17.66 -23.69 3.59
C LEU A 416 17.83 -25.08 2.98
N ASN A 417 18.16 -26.09 3.79
CA ASN A 417 18.32 -27.48 3.36
C ASN A 417 17.05 -28.33 3.53
N LYS A 418 15.94 -27.74 3.97
CA LYS A 418 14.66 -28.43 4.21
C LYS A 418 13.64 -28.15 3.11
N ILE A 419 12.80 -29.13 2.85
CA ILE A 419 11.54 -28.91 2.14
C ILE A 419 10.63 -28.11 3.07
N ALA A 420 10.30 -26.87 2.69
CA ALA A 420 9.63 -25.91 3.56
C ALA A 420 8.24 -26.37 4.06
N VAL A 421 7.56 -27.20 3.26
CA VAL A 421 6.21 -27.71 3.58
C VAL A 421 6.31 -29.17 4.06
N PRO A 422 6.06 -29.47 5.35
CA PRO A 422 6.21 -30.83 5.88
C PRO A 422 5.35 -31.87 5.16
N ALA A 423 4.15 -31.49 4.71
CA ALA A 423 3.28 -32.39 3.95
C ALA A 423 3.92 -32.82 2.63
N VAL A 424 4.69 -31.95 1.97
CA VAL A 424 5.40 -32.25 0.72
C VAL A 424 6.52 -33.26 0.99
N ALA A 425 7.33 -33.04 2.03
CA ALA A 425 8.39 -33.97 2.43
C ALA A 425 7.85 -35.39 2.64
N GLY A 426 6.74 -35.52 3.38
CA GLY A 426 6.11 -36.82 3.64
C GLY A 426 5.46 -37.49 2.43
N GLN A 427 5.13 -36.76 1.35
CA GLN A 427 4.70 -37.37 0.08
C GLN A 427 5.88 -37.75 -0.82
N LEU A 428 6.97 -36.97 -0.79
CA LEU A 428 8.21 -37.32 -1.50
C LEU A 428 8.83 -38.60 -0.96
N GLU A 429 8.77 -38.85 0.35
CA GLU A 429 9.17 -40.13 0.97
C GLU A 429 8.37 -41.33 0.44
N LYS A 430 7.14 -41.09 -0.05
CA LYS A 430 6.28 -42.11 -0.66
C LYS A 430 6.41 -42.16 -2.18
N GLU A 431 7.34 -41.40 -2.75
CA GLU A 431 7.55 -41.25 -4.19
C GLU A 431 6.32 -40.71 -4.96
N ASP A 432 5.41 -40.00 -4.27
CA ASP A 432 4.19 -39.44 -4.87
C ASP A 432 4.35 -37.94 -5.17
N VAL A 433 4.93 -37.64 -6.33
CA VAL A 433 5.17 -36.26 -6.78
C VAL A 433 3.86 -35.51 -7.03
N LYS A 434 2.80 -36.19 -7.51
CA LYS A 434 1.50 -35.57 -7.74
C LYS A 434 0.89 -35.09 -6.42
N ALA A 435 0.84 -35.96 -5.41
CA ALA A 435 0.34 -35.60 -4.09
C ALA A 435 1.22 -34.53 -3.43
N ALA A 436 2.54 -34.59 -3.61
CA ALA A 436 3.47 -33.56 -3.12
C ALA A 436 3.15 -32.19 -3.72
N TRP A 437 2.94 -32.10 -5.03
CA TRP A 437 2.62 -30.83 -5.70
C TRP A 437 1.25 -30.28 -5.31
N LEU A 438 0.22 -31.14 -5.21
CA LEU A 438 -1.10 -30.70 -4.76
C LEU A 438 -1.08 -30.26 -3.28
N ALA A 439 -0.31 -30.93 -2.43
CA ALA A 439 -0.10 -30.52 -1.03
C ALA A 439 0.62 -29.18 -0.93
N LEU A 440 1.62 -28.94 -1.79
CA LEU A 440 2.31 -27.65 -1.90
C LEU A 440 1.32 -26.54 -2.23
N LEU A 441 0.49 -26.71 -3.26
CA LEU A 441 -0.48 -25.71 -3.69
C LEU A 441 -1.53 -25.42 -2.61
N ASN A 442 -1.83 -26.38 -1.74
CA ASN A 442 -2.78 -26.24 -0.65
C ASN A 442 -2.18 -25.66 0.66
N ASP A 443 -0.86 -25.44 0.71
CA ASP A 443 -0.20 -24.81 1.86
C ASP A 443 -0.67 -23.36 2.04
N LEU A 444 -0.79 -22.89 3.29
CA LEU A 444 -1.30 -21.56 3.61
C LEU A 444 -0.47 -20.43 2.97
N ASN A 445 0.85 -20.61 2.84
CA ASN A 445 1.76 -19.62 2.28
C ASN A 445 1.89 -19.73 0.74
N VAL A 446 1.30 -20.76 0.12
CA VAL A 446 1.31 -20.97 -1.34
C VAL A 446 -0.06 -20.73 -1.96
N CYS A 447 -1.14 -21.12 -1.27
CA CYS A 447 -2.52 -21.08 -1.74
C CYS A 447 -2.97 -19.66 -2.15
N SER A 448 -4.03 -19.60 -2.95
CA SER A 448 -4.54 -18.35 -3.49
C SER A 448 -5.06 -17.44 -2.39
N GLN A 449 -4.59 -16.20 -2.38
CA GLN A 449 -5.11 -15.13 -1.53
C GLN A 449 -5.98 -14.14 -2.32
N LYS A 450 -6.38 -14.48 -3.55
CA LYS A 450 -7.11 -13.57 -4.46
C LYS A 450 -8.35 -12.94 -3.82
N GLY A 451 -9.11 -13.70 -3.03
CA GLY A 451 -10.31 -13.19 -2.35
C GLY A 451 -10.01 -12.08 -1.33
N LEU A 452 -8.84 -12.10 -0.69
CA LEU A 452 -8.34 -11.04 0.19
C LEU A 452 -7.91 -9.83 -0.66
N VAL A 453 -7.07 -10.06 -1.67
CA VAL A 453 -6.48 -9.00 -2.49
C VAL A 453 -7.54 -8.17 -3.23
N GLU A 454 -8.59 -8.81 -3.74
CA GLU A 454 -9.68 -8.12 -4.45
C GLU A 454 -10.50 -7.17 -3.56
N MET A 455 -10.29 -7.13 -2.25
CA MET A 455 -10.94 -6.14 -1.38
C MET A 455 -10.33 -4.73 -1.56
N PHE A 456 -9.12 -4.64 -2.11
CA PHE A 456 -8.35 -3.41 -2.20
C PHE A 456 -8.35 -2.89 -3.64
N ASP A 457 -8.70 -1.62 -3.85
CA ASP A 457 -8.64 -0.98 -5.17
C ASP A 457 -7.19 -0.92 -5.66
N SER A 458 -6.93 -1.36 -6.88
CA SER A 458 -5.60 -1.33 -7.50
C SER A 458 -5.57 -0.53 -8.81
N SER A 459 -6.64 0.20 -9.11
CA SER A 459 -6.90 0.84 -10.42
C SER A 459 -7.05 2.36 -10.36
N ILE A 460 -7.44 2.90 -9.19
CA ILE A 460 -7.65 4.34 -8.99
C ILE A 460 -6.40 5.17 -9.32
N GLY A 461 -6.58 6.34 -9.94
CA GLY A 461 -5.51 7.21 -10.39
C GLY A 461 -4.97 6.90 -11.79
N ALA A 462 -5.48 5.82 -12.44
CA ALA A 462 -5.14 5.40 -13.79
C ALA A 462 -3.63 5.32 -14.08
N ALA A 463 -2.84 4.94 -13.06
CA ALA A 463 -1.38 4.91 -13.10
C ALA A 463 -0.78 3.52 -12.88
N SER A 464 -1.55 2.57 -12.35
CA SER A 464 -1.08 1.19 -12.14
C SER A 464 -0.67 0.54 -13.45
N VAL A 465 0.55 0.03 -13.50
CA VAL A 465 1.09 -0.75 -14.62
C VAL A 465 0.78 -2.23 -14.43
N LEU A 466 0.87 -2.71 -13.18
CA LEU A 466 0.51 -4.06 -12.79
C LEU A 466 -0.75 -4.06 -11.95
N MET A 467 -1.71 -4.91 -12.31
CA MET A 467 -2.74 -5.38 -11.38
C MET A 467 -2.15 -6.50 -10.50
N PRO A 468 -2.62 -6.69 -9.26
CA PRO A 468 -2.07 -7.72 -8.36
C PRO A 468 -2.15 -9.16 -8.89
N TYR A 469 -3.06 -9.40 -9.85
CA TYR A 469 -3.17 -10.66 -10.56
C TYR A 469 -3.20 -10.44 -12.09
N GLY A 470 -2.24 -11.04 -12.79
CA GLY A 470 -2.04 -10.93 -14.24
C GLY A 470 -2.56 -12.12 -15.05
N GLY A 471 -2.41 -12.00 -16.37
CA GLY A 471 -2.87 -12.95 -17.38
C GLY A 471 -4.36 -12.84 -17.74
N LYS A 472 -4.77 -13.52 -18.82
CA LYS A 472 -6.13 -13.52 -19.37
C LYS A 472 -7.20 -13.82 -18.30
N TYR A 473 -6.89 -14.75 -17.40
CA TYR A 473 -7.78 -15.21 -16.32
C TYR A 473 -7.53 -14.51 -14.98
N GLN A 474 -6.53 -13.62 -14.89
CA GLN A 474 -6.17 -12.89 -13.65
C GLN A 474 -5.92 -13.84 -12.47
N LEU A 475 -5.08 -14.85 -12.69
CA LEU A 475 -4.74 -15.89 -11.71
C LEU A 475 -3.25 -15.97 -11.37
N THR A 476 -2.38 -15.26 -12.09
CA THR A 476 -0.95 -15.18 -11.73
C THR A 476 -0.71 -14.02 -10.78
N GLU A 477 -0.29 -14.32 -9.54
CA GLU A 477 0.10 -13.33 -8.53
C GLU A 477 1.34 -12.54 -8.98
N THR A 478 1.31 -11.20 -8.96
CA THR A 478 2.51 -10.37 -9.15
C THR A 478 3.37 -10.33 -7.89
N GLN A 479 4.65 -9.97 -8.00
CA GLN A 479 5.58 -9.94 -6.84
C GLN A 479 5.99 -8.52 -6.41
N THR A 480 5.61 -7.52 -7.19
CA THR A 480 5.87 -6.10 -6.93
C THR A 480 4.61 -5.29 -7.27
N MET A 481 4.43 -4.15 -6.60
CA MET A 481 3.54 -3.11 -7.12
C MET A 481 4.33 -2.19 -8.05
N VAL A 482 3.71 -1.80 -9.17
CA VAL A 482 4.33 -0.90 -10.16
C VAL A 482 3.28 0.10 -10.65
N ALA A 483 3.59 1.39 -10.59
CA ALA A 483 2.79 2.45 -11.19
C ALA A 483 3.64 3.55 -11.81
N LYS A 484 3.05 4.23 -12.78
CA LYS A 484 3.57 5.48 -13.33
C LYS A 484 3.49 6.58 -12.29
N LEU A 485 4.40 7.55 -12.37
CA LEU A 485 4.27 8.77 -11.56
C LEU A 485 2.94 9.50 -11.89
N PRO A 486 2.14 9.86 -10.89
CA PRO A 486 0.81 10.45 -11.09
C PRO A 486 0.92 11.95 -11.42
N VAL A 487 1.17 12.26 -12.69
CA VAL A 487 1.34 13.63 -13.18
C VAL A 487 0.00 14.29 -13.53
N MET A 488 -0.21 15.53 -13.07
CA MET A 488 -1.42 16.32 -13.34
C MET A 488 -1.47 16.85 -14.77
N LYS A 489 -0.30 17.15 -15.36
CA LYS A 489 -0.15 17.67 -16.71
C LYS A 489 1.03 16.96 -17.39
N GLY A 490 0.96 16.85 -18.71
CA GLY A 490 1.95 16.14 -19.49
C GLY A 490 1.88 14.62 -19.32
N LYS A 491 2.89 13.94 -19.86
CA LYS A 491 3.02 12.49 -19.87
C LYS A 491 4.44 12.12 -19.45
N THR A 492 4.56 10.98 -18.79
CA THR A 492 5.84 10.34 -18.46
C THR A 492 5.68 8.83 -18.58
N ASP A 493 6.78 8.15 -18.88
CA ASP A 493 6.91 6.69 -18.83
C ASP A 493 7.68 6.23 -17.58
N THR A 494 8.09 7.16 -16.71
CA THR A 494 8.73 6.82 -15.43
C THR A 494 7.75 6.09 -14.52
N VAL A 495 8.19 4.94 -14.02
CA VAL A 495 7.45 4.11 -13.06
C VAL A 495 8.25 3.97 -11.77
N THR A 496 7.53 3.79 -10.67
CA THR A 496 8.09 3.35 -9.41
C THR A 496 7.70 1.90 -9.15
N MET A 497 8.59 1.17 -8.49
CA MET A 497 8.43 -0.23 -8.15
C MET A 497 8.67 -0.42 -6.66
N MET A 498 7.86 -1.24 -6.01
CA MET A 498 8.15 -1.71 -4.66
C MET A 498 7.87 -3.21 -4.54
N GLY A 499 8.81 -3.94 -3.94
CA GLY A 499 8.70 -5.35 -3.57
C GLY A 499 9.08 -5.56 -2.10
N TYR A 500 8.73 -6.71 -1.53
CA TYR A 500 9.11 -7.07 -0.16
C TYR A 500 9.85 -8.42 -0.12
N GLY A 501 10.68 -8.64 0.89
CA GLY A 501 11.29 -9.93 1.19
C GLY A 501 11.21 -10.22 2.68
N PHE A 502 10.82 -11.46 3.03
CA PHE A 502 10.70 -11.95 4.39
C PHE A 502 10.21 -13.41 4.39
N ASP A 503 10.93 -14.30 5.09
CA ASP A 503 10.46 -15.64 5.45
C ASP A 503 10.52 -15.85 6.97
N PRO A 504 9.38 -16.09 7.65
CA PRO A 504 9.33 -16.21 9.11
C PRO A 504 9.96 -17.51 9.62
N TYR A 505 10.02 -18.56 8.81
CA TYR A 505 10.62 -19.83 9.20
C TYR A 505 12.14 -19.77 9.09
N LEU A 506 12.66 -19.10 8.06
CA LEU A 506 14.08 -18.80 7.95
C LEU A 506 14.54 -17.92 9.12
N SER A 507 13.79 -16.84 9.40
CA SER A 507 14.10 -15.91 10.48
C SER A 507 14.01 -16.56 11.87
N SER A 508 13.11 -17.53 12.04
CA SER A 508 13.01 -18.34 13.26
C SER A 508 14.19 -19.30 13.45
N TRP A 509 14.79 -19.81 12.37
CA TRP A 509 16.01 -20.62 12.45
C TRP A 509 17.24 -19.74 12.70
N SER A 510 17.39 -18.67 11.92
CA SER A 510 18.48 -17.72 12.05
C SER A 510 18.02 -16.32 11.67
N PRO A 511 17.87 -15.39 12.63
CA PRO A 511 17.52 -14.00 12.34
C PRO A 511 18.56 -13.32 11.43
N TYR A 512 19.85 -13.68 11.56
CA TYR A 512 20.94 -13.20 10.70
C TYR A 512 20.72 -13.58 9.22
N HIS A 513 20.56 -14.87 8.93
CA HIS A 513 20.27 -15.32 7.55
C HIS A 513 18.89 -14.82 7.08
N GLY A 514 17.89 -14.79 7.97
CA GLY A 514 16.56 -14.25 7.70
C GLY A 514 16.62 -12.84 7.13
N ALA A 515 17.42 -11.95 7.72
CA ALA A 515 17.61 -10.59 7.25
C ALA A 515 18.36 -10.51 5.92
N ILE A 516 19.43 -11.29 5.74
CA ILE A 516 20.20 -11.35 4.48
C ILE A 516 19.30 -11.77 3.31
N TYR A 517 18.52 -12.83 3.50
CA TYR A 517 17.60 -13.32 2.47
C TYR A 517 16.37 -12.43 2.32
N ALA A 518 15.93 -11.70 3.34
CA ALA A 518 14.89 -10.68 3.18
C ALA A 518 15.34 -9.59 2.20
N VAL A 519 16.58 -9.09 2.33
CA VAL A 519 17.18 -8.13 1.37
C VAL A 519 17.33 -8.76 -0.01
N THR A 520 17.84 -9.99 -0.08
CA THR A 520 18.09 -10.68 -1.36
C THR A 520 16.79 -11.00 -2.10
N GLU A 521 15.74 -11.43 -1.41
CA GLU A 521 14.43 -11.76 -1.98
C GLU A 521 13.69 -10.51 -2.47
N SER A 522 13.73 -9.40 -1.71
CA SER A 522 13.10 -8.14 -2.13
C SER A 522 13.75 -7.61 -3.41
N MET A 523 15.09 -7.72 -3.53
CA MET A 523 15.82 -7.41 -4.77
C MET A 523 15.45 -8.35 -5.92
N ALA A 524 15.38 -9.67 -5.67
CA ALA A 524 15.03 -10.66 -6.69
C ALA A 524 13.69 -10.35 -7.36
N LYS A 525 12.69 -9.92 -6.56
CA LYS A 525 11.36 -9.56 -7.04
C LYS A 525 11.36 -8.30 -7.92
N ILE A 526 12.18 -7.30 -7.58
CA ILE A 526 12.38 -6.11 -8.42
C ILE A 526 12.99 -6.51 -9.77
N VAL A 527 14.05 -7.33 -9.75
CA VAL A 527 14.75 -7.80 -10.96
C VAL A 527 13.84 -8.66 -11.83
N ALA A 528 13.10 -9.61 -11.25
CA ALA A 528 12.16 -10.46 -11.98
C ALA A 528 11.02 -9.66 -12.65
N SER A 529 10.77 -8.43 -12.18
CA SER A 529 9.78 -7.53 -12.75
C SER A 529 10.37 -6.51 -13.73
N GLY A 530 11.70 -6.54 -13.97
CA GLY A 530 12.41 -5.68 -14.92
C GLY A 530 13.15 -4.48 -14.31
N GLY A 531 13.21 -4.36 -12.98
CA GLY A 531 13.91 -3.26 -12.30
C GLY A 531 15.43 -3.45 -12.23
N ASP A 532 16.16 -2.35 -12.03
CA ASP A 532 17.63 -2.33 -11.96
C ASP A 532 18.12 -2.47 -10.51
N CYS A 533 18.73 -3.62 -10.19
CA CYS A 533 19.16 -3.91 -8.83
C CYS A 533 20.14 -2.88 -8.24
N ARG A 534 20.88 -2.13 -9.06
CA ARG A 534 21.90 -1.16 -8.62
C ARG A 534 21.31 0.15 -8.10
N LYS A 535 20.04 0.42 -8.42
CA LYS A 535 19.35 1.66 -8.04
C LYS A 535 18.39 1.47 -6.86
N ILE A 536 18.34 0.26 -6.31
CA ILE A 536 17.44 -0.06 -5.23
C ILE A 536 17.81 0.76 -3.99
N ARG A 537 16.77 1.25 -3.31
CA ARG A 537 16.83 1.78 -1.95
C ARG A 537 15.91 0.95 -1.07
N PHE A 538 16.34 0.66 0.15
CA PHE A 538 15.54 -0.11 1.08
C PHE A 538 14.87 0.75 2.15
N THR A 539 13.83 0.18 2.73
CA THR A 539 13.33 0.54 4.06
C THR A 539 12.97 -0.74 4.80
N PHE A 540 13.28 -0.81 6.09
CA PHE A 540 13.11 -2.03 6.89
C PHE A 540 11.99 -1.91 7.92
N GLN A 541 11.30 -3.02 8.19
CA GLN A 541 10.32 -3.10 9.26
C GLN A 541 10.72 -4.22 10.23
N GLU A 542 11.05 -3.83 11.46
CA GLU A 542 11.37 -4.75 12.54
C GLU A 542 10.13 -5.05 13.39
N TYR A 543 9.93 -6.33 13.71
CA TYR A 543 8.93 -6.76 14.68
C TYR A 543 9.44 -7.95 15.50
N PHE A 544 9.71 -7.71 16.78
CA PHE A 544 10.29 -8.70 17.67
C PHE A 544 9.50 -8.83 18.96
N ARG A 545 9.81 -9.90 19.70
CA ARG A 545 9.37 -10.11 21.08
C ARG A 545 9.75 -8.93 21.98
N ARG A 546 9.09 -8.82 23.13
CA ARG A 546 9.40 -7.77 24.12
C ARG A 546 10.79 -7.93 24.72
N MET A 547 11.58 -6.87 24.73
CA MET A 547 12.89 -6.86 25.42
C MET A 547 12.72 -6.81 26.94
N THR A 548 13.63 -7.49 27.65
CA THR A 548 13.74 -7.50 29.12
C THR A 548 15.21 -7.34 29.50
N SER A 549 15.53 -7.45 30.80
CA SER A 549 16.92 -7.50 31.27
C SER A 549 17.65 -8.81 30.94
N ASP A 550 16.99 -9.75 30.28
CA ASP A 550 17.58 -11.03 29.84
C ASP A 550 18.38 -10.83 28.54
N PRO A 551 19.72 -11.03 28.56
CA PRO A 551 20.57 -10.82 27.38
C PRO A 551 20.20 -11.68 26.17
N GLU A 552 19.63 -12.87 26.38
CA GLU A 552 19.21 -13.76 25.28
C GLU A 552 18.02 -13.19 24.50
N ARG A 553 17.20 -12.32 25.12
CA ARG A 553 16.09 -11.67 24.41
C ARG A 553 16.57 -10.71 23.32
N TRP A 554 17.72 -10.07 23.52
CA TRP A 554 18.35 -9.12 22.60
C TRP A 554 19.06 -9.79 21.41
N SER A 555 19.35 -11.09 21.51
CA SER A 555 19.92 -11.93 20.45
C SER A 555 19.25 -11.74 19.10
N GLN A 556 17.91 -11.83 19.07
CA GLN A 556 17.12 -11.83 17.83
C GLN A 556 17.21 -10.51 17.05
N PRO A 557 16.87 -9.34 17.63
CA PRO A 557 17.00 -8.07 16.91
C PRO A 557 18.46 -7.76 16.57
N PHE A 558 19.40 -8.07 17.46
CA PHE A 558 20.83 -7.83 17.22
C PHE A 558 21.35 -8.63 16.02
N ALA A 559 21.09 -9.94 15.97
CA ALA A 559 21.51 -10.81 14.88
C ALA A 559 20.83 -10.44 13.55
N ALA A 560 19.54 -10.08 13.57
CA ALA A 560 18.83 -9.62 12.36
C ALA A 560 19.43 -8.32 11.80
N LEU A 561 19.71 -7.33 12.67
CA LEU A 561 20.32 -6.07 12.23
C LEU A 561 21.76 -6.26 11.73
N LEU A 562 22.53 -7.20 12.30
CA LEU A 562 23.82 -7.60 11.74
C LEU A 562 23.69 -8.22 10.35
N GLY A 563 22.73 -9.12 10.14
CA GLY A 563 22.49 -9.70 8.82
C GLY A 563 22.06 -8.66 7.79
N ALA A 564 21.20 -7.71 8.20
CA ALA A 564 20.80 -6.59 7.34
C ALA A 564 21.99 -5.65 7.04
N TYR A 565 22.87 -5.41 8.01
CA TYR A 565 24.11 -4.65 7.82
C TYR A 565 25.03 -5.34 6.80
N ASP A 566 25.26 -6.65 6.97
CA ASP A 566 26.11 -7.46 6.08
C ASP A 566 25.61 -7.40 4.63
N ALA A 567 24.32 -7.66 4.42
CA ALA A 567 23.72 -7.61 3.08
C ALA A 567 23.80 -6.21 2.45
N GLN A 568 23.53 -5.14 3.21
CA GLN A 568 23.64 -3.77 2.68
C GLN A 568 25.07 -3.42 2.28
N ILE A 569 26.07 -3.74 3.11
CA ILE A 569 27.49 -3.49 2.81
C ILE A 569 27.93 -4.34 1.62
N GLY A 570 27.60 -5.64 1.63
CA GLY A 570 27.95 -6.61 0.60
C GLY A 570 27.37 -6.25 -0.77
N TYR A 571 26.10 -5.87 -0.83
CA TYR A 571 25.48 -5.39 -2.07
C TYR A 571 25.84 -3.94 -2.42
N GLY A 572 26.32 -3.17 -1.44
CA GLY A 572 26.58 -1.74 -1.61
C GLY A 572 25.31 -0.90 -1.79
N LEU A 573 24.18 -1.33 -1.22
CA LEU A 573 22.86 -0.72 -1.38
C LEU A 573 22.26 -0.38 -0.01
N PRO A 574 21.97 0.91 0.26
CA PRO A 574 21.55 1.33 1.59
C PRO A 574 20.04 1.21 1.81
N SER A 575 19.67 0.91 3.06
CA SER A 575 18.35 1.27 3.61
C SER A 575 18.37 2.72 4.05
N ILE A 576 17.37 3.51 3.65
CA ILE A 576 17.27 4.93 3.99
C ILE A 576 16.09 5.25 4.91
N GLY A 577 15.42 4.21 5.40
CA GLY A 577 14.43 4.33 6.44
C GLY A 577 14.12 3.00 7.10
N GLY A 578 13.24 3.07 8.08
CA GLY A 578 12.69 1.90 8.71
C GLY A 578 11.82 2.24 9.91
N LYS A 579 11.32 1.22 10.58
CA LYS A 579 10.53 1.36 11.80
C LYS A 579 10.53 0.07 12.60
N ASP A 580 10.61 0.22 13.92
CA ASP A 580 10.67 -0.91 14.84
C ASP A 580 9.41 -1.09 15.70
N SER A 581 9.18 -2.33 16.12
CA SER A 581 8.14 -2.70 17.09
C SER A 581 8.63 -3.81 18.01
N MET A 582 8.92 -3.48 19.28
CA MET A 582 9.47 -4.43 20.28
C MET A 582 8.38 -4.93 21.25
N SER A 583 7.17 -5.20 20.76
CA SER A 583 5.99 -5.53 21.59
C SER A 583 5.32 -6.86 21.23
N GLY A 584 6.01 -7.74 20.50
CA GLY A 584 5.48 -9.00 19.97
C GLY A 584 5.41 -10.14 20.99
N THR A 585 4.79 -9.92 22.15
CA THR A 585 4.62 -10.94 23.19
C THR A 585 3.20 -10.91 23.76
N PHE A 586 2.58 -12.07 23.92
CA PHE A 586 1.31 -12.28 24.64
C PHE A 586 1.51 -13.34 25.72
N ASN A 587 1.42 -12.93 26.99
CA ASN A 587 1.89 -13.74 28.11
C ASN A 587 3.32 -14.26 27.86
N ASP A 588 3.49 -15.57 27.71
CA ASP A 588 4.78 -16.24 27.47
C ASP A 588 5.00 -16.66 26.01
N ILE A 589 4.09 -16.29 25.10
CA ILE A 589 4.18 -16.60 23.66
C ILE A 589 4.75 -15.39 22.94
N ASP A 590 5.81 -15.60 22.17
CA ASP A 590 6.48 -14.58 21.37
C ASP A 590 6.14 -14.73 19.88
N VAL A 591 6.15 -13.62 19.13
CA VAL A 591 6.05 -13.62 17.66
C VAL A 591 7.34 -14.15 17.03
N PRO A 592 7.31 -14.65 15.77
CA PRO A 592 8.53 -15.03 15.09
C PRO A 592 9.42 -13.79 14.86
N PRO A 593 10.77 -13.93 14.93
CA PRO A 593 11.68 -12.83 14.63
C PRO A 593 11.41 -12.29 13.24
N THR A 594 11.14 -10.99 13.12
CA THR A 594 10.68 -10.40 11.87
C THR A 594 11.52 -9.18 11.50
N LEU A 595 12.20 -9.26 10.37
CA LEU A 595 12.74 -8.11 9.63
C LEU A 595 12.24 -8.22 8.20
N VAL A 596 11.35 -7.30 7.80
CA VAL A 596 10.84 -7.23 6.43
C VAL A 596 11.65 -6.20 5.65
N SER A 597 12.22 -6.60 4.52
CA SER A 597 12.89 -5.69 3.60
C SER A 597 11.91 -5.21 2.53
N PHE A 598 11.75 -3.90 2.37
CA PHE A 598 11.05 -3.31 1.22
C PHE A 598 12.08 -2.71 0.27
N ALA A 599 12.14 -3.21 -0.97
CA ALA A 599 13.01 -2.71 -2.02
C ALA A 599 12.23 -1.74 -2.92
N VAL A 600 12.79 -0.57 -3.19
CA VAL A 600 12.21 0.46 -4.07
C VAL A 600 13.15 0.74 -5.24
N ASP A 601 12.63 0.73 -6.46
CA ASP A 601 13.34 1.12 -7.68
C ASP A 601 12.50 2.10 -8.52
N VAL A 602 13.18 2.86 -9.37
CA VAL A 602 12.57 3.73 -10.38
C VAL A 602 13.06 3.32 -11.76
N ALA A 603 12.10 2.90 -12.59
CA ALA A 603 12.34 2.35 -13.91
C ALA A 603 11.51 3.07 -14.99
N LYS A 604 11.49 2.53 -16.21
CA LYS A 604 10.59 2.95 -17.28
C LYS A 604 9.55 1.88 -17.55
N GLU A 605 8.34 2.30 -17.92
CA GLU A 605 7.20 1.42 -18.21
C GLU A 605 7.56 0.30 -19.21
N LYS A 606 8.34 0.60 -20.24
CA LYS A 606 8.76 -0.35 -21.28
C LYS A 606 9.68 -1.47 -20.78
N ASP A 607 10.35 -1.27 -19.64
CA ASP A 607 11.31 -2.22 -19.08
C ASP A 607 10.59 -3.27 -18.20
N ILE A 608 9.31 -3.02 -17.87
CA ILE A 608 8.53 -3.87 -16.96
C ILE A 608 7.98 -5.10 -17.70
N ILE A 609 8.16 -6.27 -17.10
CA ILE A 609 7.55 -7.53 -17.55
C ILE A 609 6.57 -8.08 -16.52
N THR A 610 5.65 -8.94 -16.96
CA THR A 610 4.67 -9.59 -16.07
C THR A 610 4.98 -11.09 -15.94
N PRO A 611 4.63 -11.70 -14.80
CA PRO A 611 5.07 -13.06 -14.46
C PRO A 611 4.37 -14.20 -15.19
N GLU A 612 3.21 -13.98 -15.81
CA GLU A 612 2.47 -15.08 -16.42
C GLU A 612 3.13 -15.62 -17.70
N LEU A 613 3.13 -16.94 -17.87
CA LEU A 613 3.70 -17.60 -19.05
C LEU A 613 2.99 -17.16 -20.34
N LYS A 614 3.76 -16.90 -21.41
CA LYS A 614 3.29 -16.23 -22.62
C LYS A 614 3.06 -17.16 -23.78
N LYS A 615 3.99 -18.08 -24.06
CA LYS A 615 4.00 -18.80 -25.34
C LYS A 615 4.56 -20.20 -25.24
N ALA A 616 3.80 -21.17 -25.75
CA ALA A 616 4.25 -22.55 -25.90
C ALA A 616 5.52 -22.67 -26.75
N GLY A 617 6.41 -23.59 -26.37
CA GLY A 617 7.72 -23.82 -26.99
C GLY A 617 8.86 -22.97 -26.43
N ASN A 618 8.55 -21.87 -25.72
CA ASN A 618 9.56 -21.15 -24.94
C ASN A 618 10.14 -22.06 -23.84
N LYS A 619 11.37 -21.78 -23.43
CA LYS A 619 12.07 -22.57 -22.41
C LYS A 619 11.93 -21.96 -21.04
N LEU A 620 11.83 -22.82 -20.04
CA LEU A 620 11.84 -22.44 -18.63
C LEU A 620 13.27 -22.60 -18.12
N VAL A 621 13.83 -21.53 -17.57
CA VAL A 621 15.21 -21.46 -17.10
C VAL A 621 15.22 -21.05 -15.63
N GLN A 622 15.99 -21.77 -14.82
CA GLN A 622 16.30 -21.40 -13.44
C GLN A 622 17.66 -20.72 -13.37
N PHE A 623 17.71 -19.54 -12.77
CA PHE A 623 18.92 -18.83 -12.37
C PHE A 623 19.10 -19.03 -10.87
N ARG A 624 20.25 -19.57 -10.46
CA ARG A 624 20.52 -19.96 -9.07
C ARG A 624 21.51 -19.02 -8.42
N LEU A 625 21.26 -18.67 -7.16
CA LEU A 625 22.20 -17.88 -6.39
C LEU A 625 23.42 -18.71 -5.99
N GLU A 626 24.60 -18.10 -6.10
CA GLU A 626 25.81 -18.64 -5.51
C GLU A 626 25.85 -18.32 -4.02
N LYS A 627 26.25 -19.30 -3.21
CA LYS A 627 26.30 -19.21 -1.76
C LYS A 627 27.65 -19.70 -1.27
N ASP A 628 28.14 -19.13 -0.18
CA ASP A 628 29.37 -19.57 0.47
C ASP A 628 29.14 -20.81 1.37
N GLU A 629 30.17 -21.22 2.11
CA GLU A 629 30.12 -22.38 3.01
C GLU A 629 29.22 -22.19 4.24
N TYR A 630 28.74 -20.97 4.47
CA TYR A 630 27.82 -20.58 5.55
C TYR A 630 26.41 -20.29 5.04
N ASP A 631 26.11 -20.65 3.77
CA ASP A 631 24.81 -20.39 3.14
C ASP A 631 24.48 -18.89 2.96
N VAL A 632 25.47 -18.01 3.06
CA VAL A 632 25.34 -16.58 2.76
C VAL A 632 25.49 -16.38 1.25
N PRO A 633 24.65 -15.57 0.57
CA PRO A 633 24.81 -15.29 -0.85
C PRO A 633 26.18 -14.64 -1.14
N VAL A 634 26.86 -15.11 -2.19
CA VAL A 634 28.09 -14.47 -2.67
C VAL A 634 27.69 -13.18 -3.39
N TYR A 635 27.64 -12.08 -2.63
CA TYR A 635 26.99 -10.83 -3.02
C TYR A 635 27.39 -10.29 -4.41
N GLU A 636 28.67 -10.35 -4.75
CA GLU A 636 29.18 -9.89 -6.06
C GLU A 636 28.62 -10.73 -7.23
N GLU A 637 28.61 -12.05 -7.09
CA GLU A 637 28.09 -12.96 -8.13
C GLU A 637 26.57 -12.86 -8.23
N VAL A 638 25.85 -12.62 -7.12
CA VAL A 638 24.41 -12.34 -7.13
C VAL A 638 24.09 -11.04 -7.87
N LEU A 639 24.80 -9.95 -7.59
CA LEU A 639 24.60 -8.67 -8.30
C LEU A 639 24.87 -8.82 -9.80
N LYS A 640 25.94 -9.53 -10.16
CA LYS A 640 26.29 -9.81 -11.55
C LYS A 640 25.21 -10.64 -12.24
N LEU A 641 24.71 -11.70 -11.61
CA LEU A 641 23.61 -12.50 -12.12
C LEU A 641 22.34 -11.66 -12.34
N TYR A 642 21.95 -10.85 -11.36
CA TYR A 642 20.77 -9.97 -11.47
C TYR A 642 20.92 -8.92 -12.57
N GLN A 643 22.12 -8.36 -12.77
CA GLN A 643 22.39 -7.45 -13.89
C GLN A 643 22.26 -8.16 -15.24
N GLN A 644 22.75 -9.41 -15.34
CA GLN A 644 22.60 -10.23 -16.55
C GLN A 644 21.13 -10.55 -16.84
N ILE A 645 20.33 -10.89 -15.83
CA ILE A 645 18.89 -11.12 -15.97
C ILE A 645 18.18 -9.84 -16.44
N THR A 646 18.49 -8.69 -15.83
CA THR A 646 17.93 -7.38 -16.23
C THR A 646 18.26 -7.07 -17.69
N ALA A 647 19.48 -7.37 -18.15
CA ALA A 647 19.88 -7.18 -19.54
C ALA A 647 19.13 -8.12 -20.50
N LEU A 648 18.88 -9.38 -20.11
CA LEU A 648 18.08 -10.34 -20.90
C LEU A 648 16.60 -9.94 -20.99
N ILE A 649 16.05 -9.31 -19.94
CA ILE A 649 14.71 -8.71 -19.97
C ILE A 649 14.72 -7.54 -20.97
N GLY A 650 15.69 -6.63 -20.86
CA GLY A 650 15.83 -5.49 -21.76
C GLY A 650 16.04 -5.86 -23.23
N SER A 651 16.71 -6.99 -23.52
CA SER A 651 16.86 -7.54 -24.89
C SER A 651 15.61 -8.28 -25.39
N GLY A 652 14.62 -8.48 -24.54
CA GLY A 652 13.42 -9.27 -24.80
C GLY A 652 13.69 -10.77 -24.97
N ALA A 653 14.80 -11.28 -24.42
CA ALA A 653 15.09 -12.72 -24.34
C ALA A 653 14.25 -13.39 -23.26
N ILE A 654 14.21 -12.79 -22.07
CA ILE A 654 13.26 -13.14 -21.01
C ILE A 654 11.95 -12.37 -21.26
N VAL A 655 10.82 -13.08 -21.25
CA VAL A 655 9.48 -12.50 -21.49
C VAL A 655 8.54 -12.58 -20.30
N SER A 656 8.84 -13.45 -19.34
CA SER A 656 8.20 -13.51 -18.02
C SER A 656 9.21 -14.08 -17.03
N ALA A 657 9.15 -13.65 -15.77
CA ALA A 657 10.02 -14.15 -14.71
C ALA A 657 9.33 -14.11 -13.35
N TYR A 658 9.85 -14.91 -12.42
CA TYR A 658 9.33 -15.06 -11.07
C TYR A 658 10.49 -15.35 -10.11
N ALA A 659 10.62 -14.55 -9.06
CA ALA A 659 11.54 -14.82 -7.95
C ALA A 659 11.00 -15.99 -7.12
N VAL A 660 11.85 -16.97 -6.87
CA VAL A 660 11.52 -18.19 -6.15
C VAL A 660 11.64 -17.93 -4.65
N ASP A 661 10.72 -18.50 -3.89
CA ASP A 661 10.74 -18.46 -2.43
C ASP A 661 11.16 -19.82 -1.84
N ALA A 662 11.03 -19.99 -0.53
CA ALA A 662 11.39 -21.24 0.13
C ALA A 662 10.58 -22.47 -0.32
N LYS A 663 9.51 -22.28 -1.10
CA LYS A 663 8.54 -23.30 -1.51
C LYS A 663 8.86 -23.88 -2.89
N GLY A 664 9.95 -23.41 -3.50
CA GLY A 664 10.60 -24.03 -4.65
C GLY A 664 9.96 -23.72 -6.00
N ILE A 665 10.60 -24.23 -7.06
CA ILE A 665 10.25 -23.89 -8.44
C ILE A 665 8.86 -24.42 -8.85
N ALA A 666 8.36 -25.50 -8.23
CA ALA A 666 7.02 -26.00 -8.48
C ALA A 666 5.93 -24.96 -8.14
N ALA A 667 6.07 -24.26 -7.01
CA ALA A 667 5.15 -23.20 -6.63
C ALA A 667 5.22 -22.01 -7.60
N ALA A 668 6.44 -21.57 -7.95
CA ALA A 668 6.67 -20.47 -8.88
C ALA A 668 6.06 -20.77 -10.27
N LEU A 669 6.41 -21.91 -10.86
CA LEU A 669 5.93 -22.32 -12.18
C LEU A 669 4.40 -22.47 -12.22
N SER A 670 3.79 -23.03 -11.17
CA SER A 670 2.33 -23.10 -11.07
C SER A 670 1.69 -21.73 -11.11
N LYS A 671 2.20 -20.78 -10.30
CA LYS A 671 1.67 -19.40 -10.28
C LYS A 671 1.86 -18.71 -11.63
N MET A 672 3.03 -18.83 -12.26
CA MET A 672 3.28 -18.28 -13.60
C MET A 672 2.32 -18.86 -14.66
N ALA A 673 1.96 -20.14 -14.55
CA ALA A 673 1.09 -20.81 -15.52
C ALA A 673 -0.39 -20.40 -15.41
N PHE A 674 -0.90 -20.15 -14.20
CA PHE A 674 -2.34 -20.00 -13.94
C PHE A 674 -3.02 -18.86 -14.69
N GLY A 675 -2.36 -17.70 -14.83
CA GLY A 675 -2.95 -16.49 -15.41
C GLY A 675 -3.37 -16.64 -16.86
N ASN A 676 -2.63 -17.44 -17.63
CA ASN A 676 -2.94 -17.76 -19.04
C ASN A 676 -3.34 -19.22 -19.25
N LYS A 677 -3.34 -20.05 -18.19
CA LYS A 677 -3.56 -21.50 -18.23
C LYS A 677 -2.61 -22.23 -19.20
N MET A 678 -1.37 -21.77 -19.29
CA MET A 678 -0.33 -22.43 -20.09
C MET A 678 0.12 -23.72 -19.42
N GLY A 679 0.57 -24.69 -20.22
CA GLY A 679 1.19 -25.90 -19.71
C GLY A 679 2.64 -25.69 -19.30
N VAL A 680 3.13 -26.56 -18.41
CA VAL A 680 4.54 -26.64 -18.03
C VAL A 680 4.98 -28.09 -18.18
N LYS A 681 6.02 -28.32 -18.99
CA LYS A 681 6.66 -29.62 -19.13
C LYS A 681 8.09 -29.54 -18.61
N LEU A 682 8.36 -30.26 -17.53
CA LEU A 682 9.67 -30.33 -16.90
C LEU A 682 10.57 -31.37 -17.57
N LEU A 683 11.88 -31.15 -17.48
CA LEU A 683 12.88 -32.10 -17.95
C LEU A 683 12.93 -33.36 -17.07
N GLU A 684 13.21 -34.52 -17.69
CA GLU A 684 13.21 -35.82 -17.00
C GLU A 684 14.41 -35.98 -16.04
N GLU A 685 15.52 -35.32 -16.34
CA GLU A 685 16.75 -35.32 -15.54
C GLU A 685 16.63 -34.58 -14.21
N LEU A 686 15.61 -33.72 -14.03
CA LEU A 686 15.35 -33.07 -12.75
C LEU A 686 14.95 -34.11 -11.71
N ALA A 687 15.60 -34.13 -10.56
CA ALA A 687 15.14 -34.95 -9.44
C ALA A 687 13.86 -34.36 -8.84
N ALA A 688 12.95 -35.22 -8.40
CA ALA A 688 11.65 -34.78 -7.87
C ALA A 688 11.79 -33.81 -6.70
N LYS A 689 12.82 -34.03 -5.86
CA LYS A 689 13.12 -33.17 -4.71
C LYS A 689 13.45 -31.73 -5.13
N GLU A 690 14.19 -31.54 -6.23
CA GLU A 690 14.63 -30.22 -6.71
C GLU A 690 13.45 -29.30 -7.08
N LEU A 691 12.27 -29.87 -7.36
CA LEU A 691 11.05 -29.11 -7.63
C LEU A 691 10.56 -28.33 -6.40
N PHE A 692 10.92 -28.82 -5.20
CA PHE A 692 10.38 -28.38 -3.91
C PHE A 692 11.48 -27.84 -2.96
N GLU A 693 12.74 -27.84 -3.40
CA GLU A 693 13.86 -27.31 -2.62
C GLU A 693 13.77 -25.79 -2.47
N ASN A 694 14.35 -25.29 -1.37
CA ASN A 694 14.34 -23.87 -1.05
C ASN A 694 15.15 -23.08 -2.09
N GLY A 695 14.47 -22.23 -2.86
CA GLY A 695 15.07 -21.39 -3.88
C GLY A 695 15.02 -19.91 -3.52
N LEU A 696 15.05 -19.53 -2.23
CA LEU A 696 14.97 -18.12 -1.82
C LEU A 696 16.02 -17.26 -2.56
N GLY A 697 15.50 -16.35 -3.39
CA GLY A 697 16.30 -15.42 -4.19
C GLY A 697 16.69 -15.94 -5.58
N ASP A 698 16.48 -17.22 -5.89
CA ASP A 698 16.57 -17.73 -7.27
C ASP A 698 15.51 -17.06 -8.16
N ILE A 699 15.72 -17.06 -9.47
CA ILE A 699 14.73 -16.58 -10.44
C ILE A 699 14.44 -17.69 -11.45
N VAL A 700 13.17 -17.95 -11.71
CA VAL A 700 12.73 -18.76 -12.85
C VAL A 700 12.16 -17.85 -13.92
N ALA A 701 12.53 -18.08 -15.17
CA ALA A 701 12.12 -17.24 -16.29
C ALA A 701 11.69 -18.07 -17.51
N GLU A 702 10.75 -17.50 -18.27
CA GLU A 702 10.43 -17.92 -19.62
C GLU A 702 11.35 -17.20 -20.61
N VAL A 703 12.19 -17.98 -21.29
CA VAL A 703 13.15 -17.51 -22.29
C VAL A 703 12.67 -17.93 -23.67
N LYS A 704 12.71 -17.01 -24.64
CA LYS A 704 12.38 -17.34 -26.03
C LYS A 704 13.34 -18.40 -26.56
N ALA A 705 12.79 -19.44 -27.20
CA ALA A 705 13.58 -20.58 -27.65
C ALA A 705 14.72 -20.20 -28.64
N ASP A 706 14.50 -19.18 -29.47
CA ASP A 706 15.47 -18.65 -30.43
C ASP A 706 16.56 -17.76 -29.81
N LYS A 707 16.44 -17.43 -28.51
CA LYS A 707 17.38 -16.57 -27.76
C LYS A 707 18.12 -17.30 -26.65
N LEU A 708 18.03 -18.62 -26.57
CA LEU A 708 18.77 -19.41 -25.57
C LEU A 708 20.29 -19.21 -25.63
N GLY A 709 20.85 -18.94 -26.81
CA GLY A 709 22.29 -18.65 -26.95
C GLY A 709 22.75 -17.41 -26.17
N GLU A 710 21.85 -16.48 -25.82
CA GLU A 710 22.19 -15.32 -24.98
C GLU A 710 22.56 -15.72 -23.53
N LEU A 711 22.30 -16.97 -23.12
CA LEU A 711 22.59 -17.48 -21.78
C LEU A 711 23.97 -18.17 -21.66
N GLU A 712 24.69 -18.40 -22.77
CA GLU A 712 25.93 -19.20 -22.79
C GLU A 712 27.03 -18.70 -21.82
N ASN A 713 27.02 -17.41 -21.48
CA ASN A 713 27.99 -16.79 -20.57
C ASN A 713 27.49 -16.62 -19.12
N ILE A 714 26.34 -17.22 -18.77
CA ILE A 714 25.76 -17.14 -17.42
C ILE A 714 26.02 -18.47 -16.71
N GLY A 715 27.04 -18.49 -15.85
CA GLY A 715 27.51 -19.72 -15.20
C GLY A 715 26.47 -20.42 -14.31
N ASN A 716 25.61 -19.63 -13.64
CA ASN A 716 24.65 -20.14 -12.66
C ASN A 716 23.21 -20.17 -13.21
N CYS A 717 23.02 -20.67 -14.43
CA CYS A 717 21.69 -20.90 -15.00
C CYS A 717 21.54 -22.32 -15.59
N ARG A 718 20.31 -22.83 -15.64
CA ARG A 718 19.98 -24.12 -16.28
C ARG A 718 18.58 -24.12 -16.87
N VAL A 719 18.40 -24.79 -18.01
CA VAL A 719 17.07 -25.11 -18.53
C VAL A 719 16.44 -26.17 -17.63
N ILE A 720 15.18 -25.97 -17.22
CA ILE A 720 14.42 -26.88 -16.36
C ILE A 720 13.16 -27.43 -17.05
N GLY A 721 12.79 -26.89 -18.20
CA GLY A 721 11.62 -27.34 -18.92
C GLY A 721 11.24 -26.43 -20.09
N GLU A 722 10.00 -26.57 -20.51
CA GLU A 722 9.39 -25.73 -21.55
C GLU A 722 7.93 -25.42 -21.23
N VAL A 723 7.47 -24.30 -21.78
CA VAL A 723 6.05 -23.93 -21.79
C VAL A 723 5.35 -24.83 -22.80
N ALA A 724 4.29 -25.51 -22.38
CA ALA A 724 3.46 -26.37 -23.21
C ALA A 724 2.12 -25.70 -23.53
N ASP A 725 1.48 -26.14 -24.62
CA ASP A 725 0.13 -25.68 -24.99
C ASP A 725 -0.95 -26.45 -24.20
N GLU A 726 -0.68 -27.70 -23.84
CA GLU A 726 -1.59 -28.54 -23.04
C GLU A 726 -1.69 -28.01 -21.59
N PRO A 727 -2.88 -27.58 -21.11
CA PRO A 727 -3.03 -27.01 -19.78
C PRO A 727 -2.80 -28.02 -18.66
N GLY A 728 -1.63 -27.98 -18.05
CA GLY A 728 -1.26 -28.83 -16.91
C GLY A 728 0.23 -28.83 -16.63
N PHE A 729 0.64 -29.69 -15.72
CA PHE A 729 2.02 -29.87 -15.28
C PHE A 729 2.46 -31.30 -15.57
N VAL A 730 3.50 -31.45 -16.39
CA VAL A 730 4.07 -32.74 -16.77
C VAL A 730 5.46 -32.87 -16.14
N TYR A 731 5.66 -33.94 -15.38
CA TYR A 731 6.95 -34.36 -14.86
C TYR A 731 7.09 -35.88 -14.99
N LYS A 732 7.98 -36.35 -15.87
CA LYS A 732 8.09 -37.78 -16.23
C LYS A 732 6.72 -38.35 -16.64
N ASP A 733 6.25 -39.39 -15.97
CA ASP A 733 4.96 -40.04 -16.15
C ASP A 733 3.81 -39.37 -15.37
N VAL A 734 4.11 -38.37 -14.54
CA VAL A 734 3.11 -37.64 -13.76
C VAL A 734 2.50 -36.51 -14.56
N PHE A 735 1.16 -36.50 -14.64
CA PHE A 735 0.38 -35.38 -15.15
C PHE A 735 -0.58 -34.85 -14.08
N ILE A 736 -0.55 -33.53 -13.89
CA ILE A 736 -1.49 -32.78 -13.06
C ILE A 736 -2.24 -31.82 -13.98
N SER A 737 -3.55 -32.01 -14.11
CA SER A 737 -4.35 -31.11 -14.92
C SER A 737 -4.38 -29.70 -14.32
N MET A 738 -4.57 -28.70 -15.18
CA MET A 738 -4.74 -27.31 -14.72
C MET A 738 -5.91 -27.16 -13.73
N GLU A 739 -6.97 -27.96 -13.89
CA GLU A 739 -8.13 -27.94 -13.00
C GLU A 739 -7.79 -28.45 -11.60
N GLU A 740 -7.15 -29.62 -11.49
CA GLU A 740 -6.71 -30.18 -10.19
C GLU A 740 -5.77 -29.22 -9.45
N ALA A 741 -4.82 -28.61 -10.17
CA ALA A 741 -3.90 -27.65 -9.58
C ALA A 741 -4.60 -26.39 -9.07
N LEU A 742 -5.53 -25.83 -9.86
CA LEU A 742 -6.31 -24.65 -9.46
C LEU A 742 -7.25 -24.95 -8.28
N GLU A 743 -7.86 -26.14 -8.24
CA GLU A 743 -8.71 -26.55 -7.12
C GLU A 743 -7.89 -26.65 -5.82
N ALA A 744 -6.73 -27.32 -5.87
CA ALA A 744 -5.82 -27.40 -4.73
C ALA A 744 -5.36 -26.02 -4.26
N TRP A 745 -5.02 -25.14 -5.19
CA TRP A 745 -4.52 -23.79 -4.92
C TRP A 745 -5.59 -22.85 -4.35
N THR A 746 -6.83 -22.91 -4.83
CA THR A 746 -7.88 -21.94 -4.44
C THR A 746 -8.72 -22.36 -3.23
N SER A 747 -8.82 -23.65 -2.94
CA SER A 747 -9.79 -24.17 -1.96
C SER A 747 -9.51 -23.82 -0.50
N LYS A 748 -8.22 -23.67 -0.10
CA LYS A 748 -7.80 -23.56 1.31
C LYS A 748 -8.42 -22.37 2.04
N LEU A 749 -8.38 -21.18 1.42
CA LEU A 749 -8.82 -19.93 2.03
C LEU A 749 -10.21 -19.46 1.57
N GLU A 750 -10.88 -20.18 0.67
CA GLU A 750 -12.18 -19.78 0.10
C GLU A 750 -13.27 -19.56 1.16
N LYS A 751 -13.24 -20.30 2.29
CA LYS A 751 -14.17 -20.12 3.43
C LYS A 751 -13.85 -18.90 4.31
N VAL A 752 -12.67 -18.32 4.17
CA VAL A 752 -12.21 -17.12 4.88
C VAL A 752 -12.40 -15.89 4.00
N PHE A 753 -11.89 -15.97 2.76
CA PHE A 753 -11.92 -14.93 1.75
C PHE A 753 -12.52 -15.47 0.44
N PRO A 754 -13.85 -15.41 0.27
CA PRO A 754 -14.50 -15.97 -0.91
C PRO A 754 -14.14 -15.18 -2.17
N THR A 755 -13.98 -15.89 -3.28
CA THR A 755 -13.69 -15.33 -4.62
C THR A 755 -14.93 -15.30 -5.52
N LYS A 756 -15.93 -16.14 -5.21
CA LYS A 756 -17.17 -16.28 -5.97
C LYS A 756 -18.40 -16.15 -5.07
N ALA A 757 -19.52 -15.73 -5.67
CA ALA A 757 -20.83 -15.84 -5.02
C ALA A 757 -21.39 -17.26 -5.23
N PHE A 758 -22.09 -17.80 -4.22
CA PHE A 758 -22.62 -19.17 -4.22
C PHE A 758 -24.03 -19.32 -4.81
N ARG A 759 -24.57 -18.29 -5.49
CA ARG A 759 -25.97 -18.28 -5.99
C ARG A 759 -26.03 -17.81 -7.45
N ASP A 760 -26.98 -18.39 -8.20
CA ASP A 760 -27.44 -17.96 -9.52
C ASP A 760 -26.34 -17.85 -10.60
N THR A 761 -25.69 -18.98 -10.91
CA THR A 761 -24.60 -19.07 -11.92
C THR A 761 -25.09 -19.46 -13.32
N ALA A 762 -26.39 -19.46 -13.57
CA ALA A 762 -26.92 -19.79 -14.88
C ALA A 762 -26.47 -18.74 -15.92
N PRO A 763 -25.99 -19.15 -17.11
CA PRO A 763 -25.71 -18.21 -18.19
C PRO A 763 -26.96 -17.38 -18.50
N VAL A 764 -26.77 -16.08 -18.67
CA VAL A 764 -27.84 -15.16 -19.05
C VAL A 764 -27.65 -14.81 -20.52
N ASP A 765 -28.68 -15.03 -21.33
CA ASP A 765 -28.67 -14.65 -22.75
C ASP A 765 -28.38 -13.16 -22.91
N SER A 766 -27.52 -12.81 -23.87
CA SER A 766 -26.97 -11.47 -24.07
C SER A 766 -27.20 -10.96 -25.49
N PRO A 767 -28.48 -10.78 -25.90
CA PRO A 767 -28.82 -10.33 -27.24
C PRO A 767 -28.38 -8.88 -27.45
N VAL A 768 -27.98 -8.57 -28.69
CA VAL A 768 -27.60 -7.21 -29.08
C VAL A 768 -28.83 -6.41 -29.51
N TYR A 769 -28.88 -5.15 -29.11
CA TYR A 769 -29.84 -4.16 -29.58
C TYR A 769 -29.16 -3.24 -30.59
N GLN A 770 -29.64 -3.28 -31.83
CA GLN A 770 -29.17 -2.42 -32.90
C GLN A 770 -30.24 -1.39 -33.27
N THR A 771 -29.84 -0.13 -33.37
CA THR A 771 -30.65 0.96 -33.92
C THR A 771 -29.88 1.69 -35.01
N ASP A 772 -30.60 2.10 -36.06
CA ASP A 772 -30.07 2.99 -37.11
C ASP A 772 -30.16 4.48 -36.71
N LYS A 773 -30.97 4.77 -35.68
CA LYS A 773 -31.17 6.12 -35.14
C LYS A 773 -30.36 6.28 -33.88
N ILE A 774 -29.17 6.86 -34.01
CA ILE A 774 -28.34 7.24 -32.87
C ILE A 774 -28.51 8.74 -32.61
N TYR A 775 -28.66 9.11 -31.35
CA TYR A 775 -28.79 10.51 -30.98
C TYR A 775 -27.49 11.27 -31.24
N VAL A 776 -27.57 12.38 -31.97
CA VAL A 776 -26.47 13.31 -32.18
C VAL A 776 -26.90 14.66 -31.64
N CYS A 777 -26.08 15.25 -30.77
CA CYS A 777 -26.34 16.57 -30.21
C CYS A 777 -26.55 17.59 -31.34
N LYS A 778 -27.67 18.32 -31.27
CA LYS A 778 -28.10 19.35 -32.22
C LYS A 778 -27.30 20.63 -32.04
N LYS A 779 -26.88 20.93 -30.80
CA LYS A 779 -26.13 22.14 -30.47
C LYS A 779 -24.62 21.86 -30.44
N LYS A 780 -24.00 21.95 -31.62
CA LYS A 780 -22.55 21.74 -31.76
C LYS A 780 -21.74 22.92 -31.23
N VAL A 781 -20.72 22.62 -30.43
CA VAL A 781 -19.71 23.58 -29.96
C VAL A 781 -18.33 23.05 -30.30
N ALA A 782 -17.38 23.92 -30.63
CA ALA A 782 -16.05 23.51 -31.06
C ALA A 782 -15.25 22.81 -29.93
N LYS A 783 -15.35 23.34 -28.71
CA LYS A 783 -14.73 22.77 -27.50
C LYS A 783 -15.77 22.73 -26.38
N PRO A 784 -16.43 21.57 -26.13
CA PRO A 784 -17.44 21.48 -25.10
C PRO A 784 -16.84 21.68 -23.71
N THR A 785 -17.61 22.31 -22.82
CA THR A 785 -17.26 22.42 -21.41
C THR A 785 -17.93 21.32 -20.60
N VAL A 786 -17.16 20.62 -19.79
CA VAL A 786 -17.61 19.56 -18.88
C VAL A 786 -17.54 20.09 -17.46
N PHE A 787 -18.63 19.99 -16.71
CA PHE A 787 -18.63 20.24 -15.28
C PHE A 787 -18.53 18.91 -14.52
N ILE A 788 -17.53 18.80 -13.66
CA ILE A 788 -17.31 17.66 -12.75
C ILE A 788 -17.47 18.17 -11.31
N PRO A 789 -18.60 17.89 -10.63
CA PRO A 789 -18.76 18.25 -9.23
C PRO A 789 -17.89 17.35 -8.34
N VAL A 790 -17.13 17.97 -7.44
CA VAL A 790 -16.26 17.29 -6.47
C VAL A 790 -16.90 17.41 -5.09
N PHE A 791 -17.12 16.28 -4.41
CA PHE A 791 -17.65 16.27 -3.04
C PHE A 791 -16.60 15.67 -2.10
N PRO A 792 -16.61 16.01 -0.80
CA PRO A 792 -15.87 15.26 0.20
C PRO A 792 -16.00 13.74 0.00
N GLY A 793 -14.89 13.05 -0.28
CA GLY A 793 -14.84 11.61 -0.53
C GLY A 793 -14.92 11.16 -1.99
N THR A 794 -15.24 12.03 -2.96
CA THR A 794 -15.05 11.69 -4.39
C THR A 794 -13.57 11.53 -4.69
N ASN A 795 -13.21 10.56 -5.53
CA ASN A 795 -11.80 10.29 -5.79
C ASN A 795 -11.36 10.06 -7.24
N CYS A 796 -12.30 9.94 -8.17
CA CYS A 796 -12.02 9.71 -9.59
C CYS A 796 -12.06 10.99 -10.45
N GLU A 797 -12.13 12.18 -9.83
CA GLU A 797 -12.31 13.45 -10.53
C GLU A 797 -11.12 13.82 -11.43
N TYR A 798 -9.90 13.48 -11.02
CA TYR A 798 -8.69 13.75 -11.81
C TYR A 798 -8.64 12.87 -13.06
N ASP A 799 -8.91 11.57 -12.91
CA ASP A 799 -8.93 10.61 -14.02
C ASP A 799 -10.03 10.99 -15.03
N SER A 800 -11.21 11.34 -14.51
CA SER A 800 -12.34 11.80 -15.33
C SER A 800 -11.99 13.09 -16.08
N ALA A 801 -11.41 14.08 -15.40
CA ALA A 801 -11.01 15.35 -16.01
C ALA A 801 -10.00 15.11 -17.13
N LYS A 802 -8.94 14.33 -16.87
CA LYS A 802 -7.90 14.01 -17.84
C LYS A 802 -8.47 13.33 -19.08
N ALA A 803 -9.35 12.34 -18.91
CA ALA A 803 -9.99 11.66 -20.04
C ALA A 803 -10.80 12.62 -20.93
N PHE A 804 -11.53 13.57 -20.35
CA PHE A 804 -12.26 14.59 -21.11
C PHE A 804 -11.34 15.61 -21.78
N GLU A 805 -10.26 16.03 -21.11
CA GLU A 805 -9.27 16.95 -21.67
C GLU A 805 -8.50 16.32 -22.85
N ASP A 806 -8.12 15.05 -22.73
CA ASP A 806 -7.50 14.27 -23.81
C ASP A 806 -8.44 14.11 -25.01
N ALA A 807 -9.75 14.00 -24.76
CA ALA A 807 -10.79 14.03 -25.81
C ALA A 807 -11.07 15.45 -26.36
N GLY A 808 -10.34 16.46 -25.90
CA GLY A 808 -10.38 17.83 -26.41
C GLY A 808 -11.37 18.76 -25.71
N ALA A 809 -12.04 18.33 -24.63
CA ALA A 809 -12.97 19.16 -23.88
C ALA A 809 -12.26 20.16 -22.96
N LYS A 810 -12.99 21.14 -22.46
CA LYS A 810 -12.56 21.97 -21.31
C LYS A 810 -13.27 21.42 -20.07
N VAL A 811 -12.54 21.24 -18.97
CA VAL A 811 -13.12 20.74 -17.73
C VAL A 811 -13.18 21.86 -16.68
N ILE A 812 -14.28 21.89 -15.92
CA ILE A 812 -14.46 22.69 -14.71
C ILE A 812 -14.70 21.72 -13.57
N THR A 813 -13.79 21.70 -12.60
CA THR A 813 -13.94 20.96 -11.33
C THR A 813 -14.11 21.93 -10.19
N THR A 814 -15.15 21.73 -9.36
CA THR A 814 -15.40 22.57 -8.18
C THR A 814 -15.74 21.72 -6.98
N VAL A 815 -15.15 22.05 -5.82
CA VAL A 815 -15.42 21.40 -4.53
C VAL A 815 -16.73 21.93 -3.93
N PHE A 816 -17.59 21.02 -3.48
CA PHE A 816 -18.77 21.36 -2.69
C PHE A 816 -18.38 21.56 -1.22
N LYS A 817 -18.42 22.82 -0.76
CA LYS A 817 -18.16 23.20 0.62
C LYS A 817 -19.41 23.01 1.46
N ASN A 818 -19.26 22.41 2.64
CA ASN A 818 -20.41 22.08 3.51
C ASN A 818 -20.13 22.24 5.01
N ARG A 819 -19.11 23.02 5.40
CA ARG A 819 -18.77 23.26 6.80
C ARG A 819 -19.76 24.20 7.49
N THR A 820 -20.24 25.22 6.78
CA THR A 820 -21.22 26.19 7.29
C THR A 820 -22.44 26.31 6.38
N ALA A 821 -23.51 26.94 6.87
CA ALA A 821 -24.68 27.23 6.05
C ALA A 821 -24.36 28.17 4.87
N GLU A 822 -23.40 29.07 5.04
CA GLU A 822 -22.95 29.98 3.99
C GLU A 822 -22.14 29.24 2.91
N ASP A 823 -21.24 28.35 3.33
CA ASP A 823 -20.49 27.47 2.40
C ASP A 823 -21.41 26.69 1.48
N ILE A 824 -22.54 26.19 2.01
CA ILE A 824 -23.54 25.45 1.23
C ILE A 824 -24.19 26.38 0.20
N ARG A 825 -24.57 27.59 0.57
CA ARG A 825 -25.19 28.57 -0.36
C ARG A 825 -24.22 28.95 -1.47
N GLU A 826 -22.97 29.27 -1.13
CA GLU A 826 -21.94 29.61 -2.10
C GLU A 826 -21.63 28.44 -3.04
N SER A 827 -21.61 27.20 -2.52
CA SER A 827 -21.39 26.00 -3.33
C SER A 827 -22.53 25.78 -4.32
N VAL A 828 -23.78 25.96 -3.89
CA VAL A 828 -24.98 25.89 -4.76
C VAL A 828 -24.87 26.91 -5.90
N GLU A 829 -24.51 28.16 -5.59
CA GLU A 829 -24.36 29.22 -6.60
C GLU A 829 -23.21 28.96 -7.57
N THR A 830 -22.08 28.48 -7.06
CA THR A 830 -20.92 28.14 -7.87
C THR A 830 -21.22 26.96 -8.80
N PHE A 831 -21.90 25.93 -8.30
CA PHE A 831 -22.31 24.78 -9.10
C PHE A 831 -23.34 25.17 -10.16
N GLU A 832 -24.35 25.96 -9.80
CA GLU A 832 -25.33 26.49 -10.76
C GLU A 832 -24.63 27.23 -11.90
N LYS A 833 -23.69 28.13 -11.58
CA LYS A 833 -22.91 28.87 -12.57
C LYS A 833 -22.10 27.95 -13.47
N ALA A 834 -21.43 26.93 -12.91
CA ALA A 834 -20.67 25.96 -13.69
C ALA A 834 -21.56 25.13 -14.63
N ILE A 835 -22.71 24.65 -14.14
CA ILE A 835 -23.72 23.92 -14.94
C ILE A 835 -24.27 24.79 -16.07
N ASN A 836 -24.50 26.08 -15.82
CA ASN A 836 -24.98 27.01 -16.83
C ASN A 836 -23.93 27.29 -17.94
N GLN A 837 -22.64 27.08 -17.67
CA GLN A 837 -21.57 27.20 -18.67
C GLN A 837 -21.28 25.88 -19.40
N ALA A 838 -21.55 24.74 -18.76
CA ALA A 838 -21.25 23.43 -19.30
C ALA A 838 -22.25 22.96 -20.38
N GLN A 839 -21.77 22.05 -21.24
CA GLN A 839 -22.57 21.24 -22.16
C GLN A 839 -22.69 19.80 -21.67
N ILE A 840 -21.80 19.39 -20.76
CA ILE A 840 -21.78 18.04 -20.18
C ILE A 840 -21.66 18.17 -18.66
N ILE A 841 -22.46 17.41 -17.92
CA ILE A 841 -22.24 17.16 -16.50
C ILE A 841 -21.74 15.73 -16.32
N MET A 842 -20.60 15.55 -15.67
CA MET A 842 -20.00 14.25 -15.38
C MET A 842 -19.87 14.04 -13.88
N PHE A 843 -20.60 13.09 -13.33
CA PHE A 843 -20.50 12.70 -11.93
C PHE A 843 -19.35 11.68 -11.74
N PRO A 844 -18.29 12.02 -10.98
CA PRO A 844 -17.14 11.14 -10.81
C PRO A 844 -17.44 9.98 -9.85
N GLY A 845 -16.60 8.95 -9.90
CA GLY A 845 -16.57 7.87 -8.91
C GLY A 845 -15.95 8.29 -7.57
N GLY A 846 -16.00 7.37 -6.60
CA GLY A 846 -15.43 7.52 -5.26
C GLY A 846 -16.40 7.10 -4.16
N PHE A 847 -16.26 7.72 -2.99
CA PHE A 847 -17.01 7.40 -1.77
C PHE A 847 -17.56 8.70 -1.19
N SER A 848 -18.53 9.35 -1.88
CA SER A 848 -19.04 10.64 -1.41
C SER A 848 -19.56 10.54 0.03
N ALA A 849 -19.05 11.39 0.91
CA ALA A 849 -19.27 11.34 2.37
C ALA A 849 -18.89 10.00 3.04
N GLY A 850 -17.97 9.23 2.46
CA GLY A 850 -17.62 7.88 2.92
C GLY A 850 -18.73 6.85 2.69
N ASP A 851 -19.71 7.16 1.82
CA ASP A 851 -20.94 6.41 1.58
C ASP A 851 -21.86 6.25 2.81
N GLU A 852 -21.71 7.15 3.80
CA GLU A 852 -22.51 7.23 5.03
C GLU A 852 -23.50 8.41 5.00
N PRO A 853 -24.61 8.40 5.78
CA PRO A 853 -25.10 7.35 6.69
C PRO A 853 -26.03 6.30 6.05
N ASP A 854 -26.53 6.50 4.83
CA ASP A 854 -27.52 5.61 4.20
C ASP A 854 -27.08 5.13 2.80
N GLY A 855 -25.80 4.80 2.67
CA GLY A 855 -25.21 4.17 1.49
C GLY A 855 -24.76 5.13 0.39
N SER A 856 -24.18 4.54 -0.65
CA SER A 856 -23.39 5.25 -1.65
C SER A 856 -24.13 6.38 -2.37
N ALA A 857 -23.41 7.46 -2.70
CA ALA A 857 -23.89 8.59 -3.50
C ALA A 857 -25.11 9.37 -2.96
N LYS A 858 -25.55 9.13 -1.71
CA LYS A 858 -26.68 9.87 -1.12
C LYS A 858 -26.40 11.36 -0.99
N PHE A 859 -25.16 11.73 -0.66
CA PHE A 859 -24.79 13.13 -0.50
C PHE A 859 -24.91 13.91 -1.82
N PHE A 860 -24.45 13.31 -2.93
CA PHE A 860 -24.71 13.81 -4.28
C PHE A 860 -26.20 14.02 -4.54
N ALA A 861 -27.00 12.96 -4.35
CA ALA A 861 -28.42 13.01 -4.66
C ALA A 861 -29.15 14.10 -3.87
N THR A 862 -28.83 14.22 -2.57
CA THR A 862 -29.44 15.23 -1.68
C THR A 862 -29.05 16.64 -2.09
N ALA A 863 -27.78 16.88 -2.42
CA ALA A 863 -27.33 18.18 -2.86
C ALA A 863 -28.07 18.61 -4.13
N PHE A 864 -28.09 17.76 -5.17
CA PHE A 864 -28.70 18.07 -6.47
C PHE A 864 -30.24 18.14 -6.47
N GLN A 865 -30.91 17.75 -5.37
CA GLN A 865 -32.34 18.02 -5.17
C GLN A 865 -32.63 19.49 -4.81
N ASN A 866 -31.62 20.28 -4.46
CA ASN A 866 -31.77 21.73 -4.29
C ASN A 866 -32.39 22.34 -5.55
N ALA A 867 -33.41 23.19 -5.38
CA ALA A 867 -34.20 23.74 -6.49
C ALA A 867 -33.35 24.42 -7.57
N LYS A 868 -32.33 25.21 -7.19
CA LYS A 868 -31.45 25.91 -8.14
C LYS A 868 -30.62 24.93 -8.98
N MET A 869 -29.98 23.96 -8.34
CA MET A 869 -29.15 22.97 -9.05
C MET A 869 -30.01 22.03 -9.88
N LYS A 870 -31.16 21.58 -9.35
CA LYS A 870 -32.13 20.79 -10.09
C LYS A 870 -32.57 21.50 -11.36
N GLU A 871 -32.98 22.77 -11.27
CA GLU A 871 -33.38 23.56 -12.44
C GLU A 871 -32.23 23.69 -13.43
N ALA A 872 -31.01 23.99 -12.97
CA ALA A 872 -29.84 24.14 -13.84
C ALA A 872 -29.51 22.85 -14.62
N VAL A 873 -29.57 21.68 -13.96
CA VAL A 873 -29.38 20.36 -14.60
C VAL A 873 -30.51 20.07 -15.57
N MET A 874 -31.77 20.33 -15.20
CA MET A 874 -32.89 20.09 -16.10
C MET A 874 -32.80 20.97 -17.36
N ARG A 875 -32.49 22.27 -17.22
CA ARG A 875 -32.24 23.15 -18.38
C ARG A 875 -31.05 22.68 -19.23
N LEU A 876 -30.01 22.11 -18.62
CA LEU A 876 -28.91 21.50 -19.37
C LEU A 876 -29.43 20.40 -20.30
N LEU A 877 -30.21 19.47 -19.75
CA LEU A 877 -30.63 18.26 -20.46
C LEU A 877 -31.80 18.51 -21.43
N SER A 878 -32.82 19.26 -21.02
CA SER A 878 -34.07 19.42 -21.80
C SER A 878 -34.05 20.61 -22.77
N GLU A 879 -33.39 21.71 -22.44
CA GLU A 879 -33.42 22.95 -23.24
C GLU A 879 -32.13 23.18 -24.02
N ARG A 880 -30.99 22.79 -23.43
CA ARG A 880 -29.64 23.03 -23.98
C ARG A 880 -29.06 21.85 -24.72
N ASP A 881 -29.76 20.72 -24.76
CA ASP A 881 -29.30 19.50 -25.44
C ASP A 881 -27.94 19.01 -24.93
N GLY A 882 -27.74 19.15 -23.61
CA GLY A 882 -26.54 18.72 -22.92
C GLY A 882 -26.56 17.24 -22.57
N LEU A 883 -25.41 16.72 -22.17
CA LEU A 883 -25.22 15.31 -21.82
C LEU A 883 -24.94 15.15 -20.32
N ALA A 884 -25.32 13.98 -19.79
CA ALA A 884 -24.92 13.53 -18.47
C ALA A 884 -24.15 12.20 -18.58
N LEU A 885 -23.13 12.06 -17.74
CA LEU A 885 -22.40 10.82 -17.52
C LEU A 885 -22.21 10.62 -16.02
N GLY A 886 -22.20 9.36 -15.57
CA GLY A 886 -21.90 9.00 -14.20
C GLY A 886 -21.21 7.65 -14.18
N ILE A 887 -20.10 7.55 -13.46
CA ILE A 887 -19.29 6.33 -13.32
C ILE A 887 -19.20 5.95 -11.85
N CYS A 888 -19.39 4.66 -11.53
CA CYS A 888 -19.37 4.14 -10.16
C CYS A 888 -20.29 4.93 -9.21
N ASN A 889 -19.74 5.72 -8.28
CA ASN A 889 -20.50 6.60 -7.39
C ASN A 889 -21.35 7.62 -8.13
N GLY A 890 -20.84 8.13 -9.25
CA GLY A 890 -21.63 8.99 -10.14
C GLY A 890 -22.79 8.26 -10.82
N PHE A 891 -22.64 6.98 -11.18
CA PHE A 891 -23.76 6.21 -11.71
C PHE A 891 -24.83 5.96 -10.65
N GLN A 892 -24.41 5.65 -9.42
CA GLN A 892 -25.31 5.54 -8.26
C GLN A 892 -26.05 6.87 -8.02
N ALA A 893 -25.39 8.01 -8.16
CA ALA A 893 -26.03 9.33 -8.07
C ALA A 893 -27.09 9.53 -9.15
N LEU A 894 -26.79 9.17 -10.42
CA LEU A 894 -27.76 9.29 -11.52
C LEU A 894 -29.02 8.44 -11.28
N VAL A 895 -28.85 7.23 -10.75
CA VAL A 895 -29.99 6.34 -10.40
C VAL A 895 -30.79 6.90 -9.23
N LYS A 896 -30.11 7.39 -8.18
CA LYS A 896 -30.75 7.98 -6.99
C LYS A 896 -31.49 9.29 -7.28
N LEU A 897 -31.00 10.07 -8.24
CA LEU A 897 -31.67 11.29 -8.70
C LEU A 897 -32.87 11.00 -9.62
N GLY A 898 -32.99 9.79 -10.16
CA GLY A 898 -33.98 9.45 -11.18
C GLY A 898 -33.60 9.85 -12.60
N LEU A 899 -32.46 10.54 -12.79
CA LEU A 899 -31.92 10.87 -14.12
C LEU A 899 -31.77 9.61 -14.99
N VAL A 900 -31.46 8.47 -14.36
CA VAL A 900 -31.63 7.14 -14.95
C VAL A 900 -32.58 6.35 -14.04
N PRO A 901 -33.65 5.71 -14.55
CA PRO A 901 -34.03 5.60 -15.96
C PRO A 901 -35.03 6.65 -16.45
N PHE A 902 -35.47 7.60 -15.61
CA PHE A 902 -36.61 8.47 -15.94
C PHE A 902 -36.24 9.65 -16.84
N GLY A 903 -34.97 10.09 -16.82
CA GLY A 903 -34.51 11.26 -17.57
C GLY A 903 -34.74 12.60 -16.84
N ASP A 904 -35.44 12.58 -15.71
CA ASP A 904 -35.77 13.74 -14.88
C ASP A 904 -35.29 13.55 -13.44
N ILE A 905 -34.97 14.65 -12.75
CA ILE A 905 -34.68 14.60 -11.31
C ILE A 905 -35.99 14.42 -10.53
N VAL A 906 -36.26 13.21 -10.07
CA VAL A 906 -37.49 12.80 -9.36
C VAL A 906 -37.18 12.03 -8.07
N GLY A 907 -38.15 11.95 -7.16
CA GLY A 907 -38.01 11.15 -5.95
C GLY A 907 -37.98 9.66 -6.26
N GLN A 908 -37.41 8.86 -5.35
CA GLN A 908 -37.44 7.39 -5.43
C GLN A 908 -38.60 6.84 -4.60
N ASP A 909 -39.19 5.74 -5.06
CA ASP A 909 -40.14 4.92 -4.32
C ASP A 909 -39.63 3.46 -4.21
N GLU A 910 -40.43 2.58 -3.62
CA GLU A 910 -40.09 1.16 -3.40
C GLU A 910 -39.89 0.35 -4.70
N ASN A 911 -40.38 0.84 -5.83
CA ASN A 911 -40.27 0.21 -7.15
C ASN A 911 -39.19 0.85 -8.03
N SER A 912 -38.53 1.90 -7.55
CA SER A 912 -37.43 2.54 -8.28
C SER A 912 -36.23 1.59 -8.41
N PRO A 913 -35.59 1.52 -9.60
CA PRO A 913 -34.29 0.86 -9.73
C PRO A 913 -33.25 1.47 -8.80
N THR A 914 -32.33 0.65 -8.29
CA THR A 914 -31.26 1.09 -7.38
C THR A 914 -30.02 0.22 -7.53
N LEU A 915 -28.93 0.63 -6.87
CA LEU A 915 -27.76 -0.20 -6.64
C LEU A 915 -27.65 -0.57 -5.15
N THR A 916 -27.14 -1.76 -4.88
CA THR A 916 -26.94 -2.29 -3.53
C THR A 916 -25.67 -3.13 -3.45
N PHE A 917 -25.39 -3.68 -2.26
CA PHE A 917 -24.24 -4.54 -2.01
C PHE A 917 -24.11 -5.66 -3.03
N ASN A 918 -22.86 -5.91 -3.45
CA ASN A 918 -22.52 -7.04 -4.29
C ASN A 918 -23.00 -8.35 -3.64
N THR A 919 -23.38 -9.36 -4.43
CA THR A 919 -23.85 -10.66 -3.91
C THR A 919 -22.77 -11.38 -3.07
N ILE A 920 -21.49 -11.13 -3.34
CA ILE A 920 -20.36 -11.64 -2.55
C ILE A 920 -20.18 -10.92 -1.20
N ASN A 921 -20.92 -9.83 -0.96
CA ASN A 921 -20.96 -9.05 0.27
C ASN A 921 -19.59 -8.47 0.70
N ARG A 922 -18.82 -7.98 -0.28
CA ARG A 922 -17.56 -7.25 -0.10
C ARG A 922 -17.24 -6.38 -1.32
N HIS A 923 -16.29 -5.46 -1.14
CA HIS A 923 -15.64 -4.76 -2.26
C HIS A 923 -14.96 -5.75 -3.20
N ILE A 924 -15.02 -5.46 -4.49
CA ILE A 924 -14.29 -6.16 -5.54
C ILE A 924 -13.40 -5.15 -6.27
N SER A 925 -12.20 -5.56 -6.65
CA SER A 925 -11.22 -4.83 -7.46
C SER A 925 -10.60 -5.81 -8.44
N ARG A 926 -10.95 -5.71 -9.71
CA ARG A 926 -10.44 -6.58 -10.80
C ARG A 926 -10.68 -5.96 -12.17
N MET A 927 -10.00 -6.48 -13.19
CA MET A 927 -10.35 -6.19 -14.57
C MET A 927 -11.53 -7.08 -14.97
N VAL A 928 -12.62 -6.52 -15.48
CA VAL A 928 -13.81 -7.28 -15.88
C VAL A 928 -13.98 -7.21 -17.39
N TYR A 929 -14.39 -8.33 -17.97
CA TYR A 929 -14.83 -8.38 -19.35
C TYR A 929 -16.26 -7.88 -19.44
N THR A 930 -16.51 -6.98 -20.38
CA THR A 930 -17.82 -6.37 -20.62
C THR A 930 -18.13 -6.37 -22.10
N LYS A 931 -19.31 -6.87 -22.46
CA LYS A 931 -19.81 -6.90 -23.83
C LYS A 931 -20.68 -5.68 -24.09
N VAL A 932 -20.42 -4.99 -25.20
CA VAL A 932 -21.30 -3.90 -25.67
C VAL A 932 -22.52 -4.53 -26.32
N VAL A 933 -23.69 -4.35 -25.71
CA VAL A 933 -24.95 -4.98 -26.17
C VAL A 933 -25.95 -3.99 -26.76
N SER A 934 -25.63 -2.70 -26.81
CA SER A 934 -26.46 -1.70 -27.47
C SER A 934 -25.63 -0.59 -28.08
N ASN A 935 -25.91 -0.24 -29.34
CA ASN A 935 -25.30 0.91 -30.04
C ASN A 935 -26.12 2.21 -29.85
N LYS A 936 -27.12 2.21 -28.96
CA LYS A 936 -28.02 3.36 -28.75
C LYS A 936 -27.37 4.49 -27.95
N SER A 937 -26.40 4.18 -27.10
CA SER A 937 -25.74 5.19 -26.25
C SER A 937 -24.80 6.07 -27.07
N PRO A 938 -24.90 7.40 -27.00
CA PRO A 938 -23.96 8.28 -27.69
C PRO A 938 -22.53 8.15 -27.15
N TRP A 939 -22.36 7.68 -25.90
CA TRP A 939 -21.05 7.46 -25.28
C TRP A 939 -20.28 6.25 -25.86
N LEU A 940 -20.96 5.37 -26.60
CA LEU A 940 -20.38 4.13 -27.13
C LEU A 940 -20.36 4.10 -28.67
N GLN A 941 -20.46 5.24 -29.35
CA GLN A 941 -20.52 5.29 -30.82
C GLN A 941 -19.28 4.72 -31.52
N GLU A 942 -18.11 4.82 -30.89
CA GLU A 942 -16.86 4.25 -31.41
C GLU A 942 -16.61 2.81 -30.92
N ALA A 943 -17.50 2.28 -30.08
CA ALA A 943 -17.42 0.90 -29.64
C ALA A 943 -18.13 -0.03 -30.64
N GLU A 944 -17.58 -1.22 -30.83
CA GLU A 944 -18.11 -2.23 -31.73
C GLU A 944 -19.25 -3.01 -31.03
N LEU A 945 -20.43 -3.04 -31.64
CA LEU A 945 -21.58 -3.76 -31.11
C LEU A 945 -21.30 -5.26 -31.06
N GLY A 946 -21.54 -5.89 -29.90
CA GLY A 946 -21.28 -7.31 -29.65
C GLY A 946 -19.85 -7.62 -29.22
N ARG A 947 -18.93 -6.64 -29.26
CA ARG A 947 -17.54 -6.83 -28.85
C ARG A 947 -17.37 -6.77 -27.33
N THR A 948 -16.42 -7.58 -26.84
CA THR A 948 -15.98 -7.59 -25.45
C THR A 948 -14.79 -6.64 -25.25
N TYR A 949 -14.86 -5.84 -24.19
CA TYR A 949 -13.84 -4.91 -23.72
C TYR A 949 -13.47 -5.22 -22.27
N VAL A 950 -12.24 -4.87 -21.89
CA VAL A 950 -11.76 -5.04 -20.52
C VAL A 950 -11.75 -3.68 -19.83
N VAL A 951 -12.42 -3.58 -18.69
CA VAL A 951 -12.50 -2.35 -17.89
C VAL A 951 -12.20 -2.64 -16.42
N PRO A 952 -11.60 -1.70 -15.67
CA PRO A 952 -11.45 -1.88 -14.23
C PRO A 952 -12.82 -1.80 -13.54
N ALA A 953 -13.09 -2.71 -12.62
CA ALA A 953 -14.23 -2.65 -11.70
C ALA A 953 -13.73 -2.59 -10.27
N SER A 954 -14.12 -1.53 -9.56
CA SER A 954 -13.80 -1.31 -8.15
C SER A 954 -15.02 -0.78 -7.41
N HIS A 955 -15.75 -1.66 -6.69
CA HIS A 955 -16.95 -1.26 -5.93
C HIS A 955 -17.41 -2.30 -4.90
N GLY A 956 -18.00 -1.84 -3.80
CA GLY A 956 -18.76 -2.68 -2.84
C GLY A 956 -20.27 -2.76 -3.13
N GLU A 957 -20.81 -1.73 -3.79
CA GLU A 957 -22.25 -1.54 -4.04
C GLU A 957 -22.56 -1.33 -5.53
N GLY A 958 -22.15 -2.27 -6.39
CA GLY A 958 -22.35 -2.17 -7.84
C GLY A 958 -23.48 -3.05 -8.37
N ARG A 959 -24.22 -3.76 -7.51
CA ARG A 959 -25.29 -4.65 -7.96
C ARG A 959 -26.54 -3.85 -8.27
N PHE A 960 -26.87 -3.73 -9.55
CA PHE A 960 -28.12 -3.15 -10.01
C PHE A 960 -29.30 -4.07 -9.68
N VAL A 961 -30.33 -3.52 -9.04
CA VAL A 961 -31.56 -4.22 -8.67
C VAL A 961 -32.76 -3.37 -9.09
N ALA A 962 -33.73 -4.01 -9.75
CA ALA A 962 -34.96 -3.40 -10.16
C ALA A 962 -36.08 -4.45 -10.24
N PRO A 963 -37.36 -4.04 -10.15
CA PRO A 963 -38.48 -4.91 -10.51
C PRO A 963 -38.31 -5.51 -11.91
N LYS A 964 -38.82 -6.73 -12.11
CA LYS A 964 -38.67 -7.46 -13.38
C LYS A 964 -39.14 -6.64 -14.59
N GLU A 965 -40.27 -5.94 -14.44
CA GLU A 965 -40.84 -5.06 -15.48
C GLU A 965 -39.87 -3.97 -15.92
N TRP A 966 -39.08 -3.41 -14.99
CA TRP A 966 -38.05 -2.42 -15.32
C TRP A 966 -36.91 -3.03 -16.13
N LEU A 967 -36.44 -4.23 -15.75
CA LEU A 967 -35.36 -4.92 -16.47
C LEU A 967 -35.77 -5.25 -17.92
N GLU A 968 -37.01 -5.73 -18.10
CA GLU A 968 -37.58 -6.02 -19.42
C GLU A 968 -37.72 -4.74 -20.24
N LYS A 969 -38.27 -3.66 -19.65
CA LYS A 969 -38.43 -2.36 -20.31
C LYS A 969 -37.09 -1.76 -20.75
N LEU A 970 -36.09 -1.76 -19.87
CA LEU A 970 -34.75 -1.23 -20.18
C LEU A 970 -34.09 -2.01 -21.32
N THR A 971 -34.22 -3.34 -21.30
CA THR A 971 -33.67 -4.22 -22.35
C THR A 971 -34.38 -4.00 -23.69
N ALA A 972 -35.72 -3.99 -23.69
CA ALA A 972 -36.52 -3.77 -24.90
C ALA A 972 -36.26 -2.40 -25.54
N ASN A 973 -35.94 -1.39 -24.72
CA ASN A 973 -35.60 -0.05 -25.19
C ASN A 973 -34.12 0.11 -25.57
N GLY A 974 -33.28 -0.92 -25.49
CA GLY A 974 -31.84 -0.83 -25.76
C GLY A 974 -31.08 0.08 -24.78
N GLN A 975 -31.59 0.26 -23.57
CA GLN A 975 -31.00 1.12 -22.52
C GLN A 975 -29.97 0.38 -21.65
N VAL A 976 -29.89 -0.94 -21.77
CA VAL A 976 -28.76 -1.72 -21.25
C VAL A 976 -27.63 -1.61 -22.27
N ALA A 977 -26.58 -0.85 -21.94
CA ALA A 977 -25.49 -0.55 -22.88
C ALA A 977 -24.39 -1.62 -22.88
N ILE A 978 -24.01 -2.08 -21.69
CA ILE A 978 -22.94 -3.07 -21.47
C ILE A 978 -23.42 -4.16 -20.52
N ARG A 979 -22.87 -5.37 -20.65
CA ARG A 979 -23.11 -6.49 -19.73
C ARG A 979 -21.79 -7.15 -19.36
N TYR A 980 -21.67 -7.63 -18.12
CA TYR A 980 -20.53 -8.48 -17.74
C TYR A 980 -20.54 -9.75 -18.59
N ALA A 981 -19.35 -10.17 -19.00
CA ALA A 981 -19.09 -11.30 -19.88
C ALA A 981 -17.86 -12.10 -19.37
N ASP A 982 -17.63 -13.27 -19.96
CA ASP A 982 -16.30 -13.88 -19.94
C ASP A 982 -15.44 -13.31 -21.08
N ALA A 983 -14.25 -13.87 -21.29
CA ALA A 983 -13.34 -13.39 -22.33
C ALA A 983 -13.84 -13.72 -23.75
N GLU A 984 -14.76 -14.69 -23.86
CA GLU A 984 -15.32 -15.20 -25.10
C GLU A 984 -16.63 -14.48 -25.51
N GLY A 985 -17.32 -13.82 -24.55
CA GLY A 985 -18.30 -12.75 -24.79
C GLY A 985 -19.76 -13.04 -24.46
#